data_AF-A0A182NH89-F1
#
_entry.id   AF-A0A182NH89-F1
#
_cell.length_a   1.000
_cell.length_b   1.000
_cell.length_c   1.000
_cell.angle_alpha   90.00
_cell.angle_beta   90.00
_cell.angle_gamma   90.00
#
_symmetry.space_group_name_H-M   'P 1'
#
loop_
_entity.id
_entity.type
_entity.pdbx_description
1 polymer ?
#
loop_
_entity_poly.entity_id
_entity_poly.type
_entity_poly.pdbx_seq_one_letter_code
_entity_poly.pdbx_strand_id
1 'polypeptide(L)'
;MDVMSPQLMWIGTRCYRVNQTKAASQEESSDRPQGYVEEDTYGEDDRAEEYDIEATDNGKLQTTFHVPSAFYAMIIGAKGTTRQRLEAETKAQIRVPKQGTTGDIVVTGGTRKSVAAARSRIELMVIAARSKQQFTHFLSVPLNVPDVMKRFTEFRDKVVRKLPAAFRVEESLFQQPEKLHLTLCTMSLMDNEDRASAAQILLDCQESIIIPILNEHGPLEVQIRGLEYMNDDPHAVDVLYAKIESPVLQTAADRIYEYFTAKGLMQKKYDRVKLHATLINSLFRASQTEIVDAREAERKRITFDASEILRLYGEFDFGTITVKEIHLSQRFSTSCTGFYEATAVMKLAVPRTVANMLLSIVVGAAVAFLTYKLARLIIEGGQFRKSTRCDGKVILITGANTGIGKETARELLKRGGKVYIACRSLERANEARNDIVAQTGLGEIHVRELDLASMESIRKFAKGFLEEESRLDLLINNAGVMACPKALTKDGFEQQLGVNHLGHFLLTNLLLDRLKASPPSRIINLSSLAHKYGKINRKDLNSEHSYNQVTAYCQSKLANVMFTRELAKRLQGTGVTAYAVHPGTVDTDLPRHMGSFFFLFDHKLVKPLLRVAFKTPLSGAQTTLYTALDEDLALESGKYYADCREQKLSKYARNDELAAWLWEESARMTRL
;
A
#
# COMPACT_ATOMS: atom_id res chain seq x y z
N MET A 1 -3.13 31.04 65.30
CA MET A 1 -3.08 32.27 64.50
C MET A 1 -4.47 32.49 63.97
N ASP A 2 -5.12 33.47 64.57
CA ASP A 2 -6.43 34.02 64.24
C ASP A 2 -6.35 34.78 62.91
N VAL A 3 -7.36 34.63 62.04
CA VAL A 3 -7.95 35.65 61.16
C VAL A 3 -8.99 34.97 60.23
N MET A 4 -10.23 35.49 60.31
CA MET A 4 -11.45 35.25 59.50
C MET A 4 -12.40 34.11 59.90
N SER A 5 -13.17 34.33 60.97
CA SER A 5 -14.51 33.73 61.13
C SER A 5 -15.55 34.82 61.40
N PRO A 6 -16.73 34.83 60.72
CA PRO A 6 -17.75 35.86 60.88
C PRO A 6 -18.42 35.82 62.26
N GLN A 7 -18.92 36.98 62.72
CA GLN A 7 -19.44 37.17 64.08
C GLN A 7 -20.73 36.36 64.32
N LEU A 8 -20.78 35.68 65.46
CA LEU A 8 -21.90 34.82 65.88
C LEU A 8 -22.87 35.61 66.77
N MET A 9 -24.17 35.39 66.57
CA MET A 9 -25.26 35.97 67.36
C MET A 9 -26.22 34.88 67.81
N TRP A 10 -26.65 34.92 69.06
CA TRP A 10 -27.58 33.94 69.63
C TRP A 10 -28.97 34.54 69.80
N ILE A 11 -30.00 33.80 69.38
CA ILE A 11 -31.41 34.17 69.59
C ILE A 11 -32.14 32.93 70.14
N GLY A 12 -32.61 33.01 71.39
CA GLY A 12 -33.15 31.85 72.11
C GLY A 12 -32.07 30.78 72.33
N THR A 13 -32.39 29.51 72.07
CA THR A 13 -31.46 28.37 72.24
C THR A 13 -30.61 28.07 71.00
N ARG A 14 -30.59 28.97 70.00
CA ARG A 14 -29.90 28.73 68.71
C ARG A 14 -28.94 29.87 68.35
N CYS A 15 -27.84 29.50 67.70
CA CYS A 15 -26.75 30.38 67.28
C CYS A 15 -26.76 30.60 65.76
N TYR A 16 -26.52 31.83 65.34
CA TYR A 16 -26.56 32.29 63.95
C TYR A 16 -25.27 33.08 63.60
N ARG A 17 -24.88 33.12 62.32
CA ARG A 17 -23.77 33.95 61.81
C ARG A 17 -24.33 35.19 61.11
N VAL A 18 -23.79 36.37 61.43
CA VAL A 18 -24.27 37.66 60.90
C VAL A 18 -23.26 38.23 59.89
N ASN A 19 -23.73 38.49 58.66
CA ASN A 19 -22.95 39.19 57.63
C ASN A 19 -23.38 40.67 57.56
N GLN A 20 -22.42 41.60 57.51
CA GLN A 20 -22.71 43.03 57.46
C GLN A 20 -23.26 43.45 56.08
N THR A 21 -24.52 43.87 56.04
CA THR A 21 -25.16 44.52 54.88
C THR A 21 -25.05 46.04 55.01
N LYS A 22 -24.66 46.73 53.92
CA LYS A 22 -24.82 48.19 53.82
C LYS A 22 -26.31 48.53 53.73
N ALA A 23 -26.70 49.54 54.51
CA ALA A 23 -28.06 49.88 54.91
C ALA A 23 -28.95 50.43 53.78
N ALA A 24 -30.25 50.26 54.02
CA ALA A 24 -31.41 50.57 53.21
C ALA A 24 -31.91 52.02 53.32
N SER A 25 -32.75 52.44 52.38
CA SER A 25 -33.88 53.33 52.65
C SER A 25 -35.08 52.92 51.80
N GLN A 26 -36.20 52.66 52.49
CA GLN A 26 -37.49 52.19 51.98
C GLN A 26 -38.31 53.34 51.38
N GLU A 27 -39.16 53.04 50.39
CA GLU A 27 -40.55 53.56 50.32
C GLU A 27 -41.38 52.74 49.32
N GLU A 28 -42.67 52.59 49.64
CA GLU A 28 -43.65 51.72 48.98
C GLU A 28 -44.26 52.31 47.68
N SER A 29 -44.71 51.39 46.83
CA SER A 29 -45.89 51.47 45.93
C SER A 29 -45.76 51.90 44.45
N SER A 30 -46.45 51.10 43.62
CA SER A 30 -47.02 51.33 42.28
C SER A 30 -46.22 51.01 40.99
N ASP A 31 -46.66 49.91 40.36
CA ASP A 31 -46.77 49.62 38.91
C ASP A 31 -45.78 50.21 37.89
N ARG A 32 -44.90 49.34 37.34
CA ARG A 32 -44.76 49.00 35.90
C ARG A 32 -43.47 48.19 35.63
N PRO A 33 -43.43 47.32 34.60
CA PRO A 33 -42.24 46.55 34.27
C PRO A 33 -41.23 47.42 33.52
N GLN A 34 -40.11 47.77 34.16
CA GLN A 34 -38.94 48.39 33.51
C GLN A 34 -37.92 47.32 33.12
N GLY A 35 -37.44 47.43 31.87
CA GLY A 35 -36.57 46.46 31.22
C GLY A 35 -35.19 46.37 31.86
N TYR A 36 -34.66 45.14 31.87
CA TYR A 36 -33.27 44.86 32.20
C TYR A 36 -32.34 45.49 31.14
N VAL A 37 -31.46 46.37 31.60
CA VAL A 37 -30.26 46.81 30.87
C VAL A 37 -29.13 45.88 31.31
N GLU A 38 -28.46 45.24 30.34
CA GLU A 38 -27.29 44.40 30.57
C GLU A 38 -26.06 45.30 30.78
N GLU A 39 -25.28 45.05 31.83
CA GLU A 39 -23.97 45.69 32.06
C GLU A 39 -22.95 45.13 31.06
N ASP A 40 -22.42 46.01 30.20
CA ASP A 40 -21.28 45.74 29.32
C ASP A 40 -20.04 45.38 30.15
N THR A 41 -19.78 44.08 30.27
CA THR A 41 -18.45 43.56 30.57
C THR A 41 -17.98 42.83 29.30
N TYR A 42 -16.67 42.86 29.04
CA TYR A 42 -15.95 42.31 27.88
C TYR A 42 -15.68 43.33 26.74
N GLY A 43 -14.39 43.64 26.56
CA GLY A 43 -13.88 44.68 25.66
C GLY A 43 -14.04 44.36 24.17
N GLU A 44 -13.80 45.39 23.35
CA GLU A 44 -13.87 45.33 21.88
C GLU A 44 -13.07 44.14 21.35
N ASP A 45 -13.79 43.17 20.77
CA ASP A 45 -13.22 41.90 20.29
C ASP A 45 -12.81 42.02 18.81
N ASP A 46 -11.52 41.82 18.51
CA ASP A 46 -10.91 41.82 17.17
C ASP A 46 -11.29 40.56 16.33
N ARG A 47 -12.49 39.99 16.50
CA ARG A 47 -12.96 38.80 15.73
C ARG A 47 -13.43 39.11 14.31
N ALA A 48 -13.24 40.33 13.82
CA ALA A 48 -13.67 40.71 12.47
C ALA A 48 -12.94 39.94 11.35
N GLU A 49 -11.77 39.36 11.66
CA GLU A 49 -10.97 38.54 10.74
C GLU A 49 -11.36 37.06 10.72
N GLU A 50 -12.14 36.58 11.70
CA GLU A 50 -12.52 35.16 11.83
C GLU A 50 -13.78 34.78 11.03
N TYR A 51 -14.60 35.77 10.67
CA TYR A 51 -15.85 35.55 9.96
C TYR A 51 -15.70 35.66 8.44
N ASP A 52 -16.29 34.70 7.73
CA ASP A 52 -16.43 34.75 6.29
C ASP A 52 -17.42 35.86 5.89
N ILE A 53 -16.87 36.99 5.44
CA ILE A 53 -17.62 38.19 5.06
C ILE A 53 -17.27 38.50 3.62
N GLU A 54 -18.27 38.39 2.75
CA GLU A 54 -18.15 38.54 1.31
C GLU A 54 -18.76 39.87 0.84
N ALA A 55 -18.30 40.37 -0.31
CA ALA A 55 -18.89 41.54 -0.95
C ALA A 55 -20.06 41.11 -1.85
N THR A 56 -21.18 41.80 -1.72
CA THR A 56 -22.38 41.63 -2.56
C THR A 56 -22.28 42.48 -3.83
N ASP A 57 -23.04 42.11 -4.86
CA ASP A 57 -23.11 42.84 -6.15
C ASP A 57 -23.46 44.33 -6.01
N ASN A 58 -24.10 44.70 -4.89
CA ASN A 58 -24.51 46.07 -4.57
C ASN A 58 -23.46 46.85 -3.74
N GLY A 59 -22.24 46.33 -3.60
CA GLY A 59 -21.14 46.96 -2.87
C GLY A 59 -21.25 46.91 -1.34
N LYS A 60 -22.25 46.21 -0.80
CA LYS A 60 -22.38 45.94 0.65
C LYS A 60 -21.64 44.68 1.04
N LEU A 61 -21.28 44.55 2.31
CA LEU A 61 -20.66 43.34 2.86
C LEU A 61 -21.71 42.45 3.52
N GLN A 62 -21.57 41.13 3.42
CA GLN A 62 -22.52 40.15 3.94
C GLN A 62 -21.81 38.97 4.58
N THR A 63 -22.42 38.39 5.62
CA THR A 63 -22.09 37.05 6.13
C THR A 63 -23.37 36.23 6.29
N THR A 64 -23.24 34.93 6.09
CA THR A 64 -24.32 33.96 6.17
C THR A 64 -23.89 32.85 7.13
N PHE A 65 -24.76 32.49 8.07
CA PHE A 65 -24.45 31.44 9.05
C PHE A 65 -25.70 30.76 9.61
N HIS A 66 -25.54 29.50 9.99
CA HIS A 66 -26.61 28.68 10.55
C HIS A 66 -26.92 29.07 12.00
N VAL A 67 -28.21 29.12 12.31
CA VAL A 67 -28.72 29.14 13.69
C VAL A 67 -29.94 28.22 13.75
N PRO A 68 -30.04 27.32 14.74
CA PRO A 68 -31.22 26.49 14.87
C PRO A 68 -32.52 27.29 14.99
N SER A 69 -33.56 26.87 14.28
CA SER A 69 -34.84 27.59 14.22
C SER A 69 -35.52 27.81 15.58
N ALA A 70 -35.18 26.97 16.56
CA ALA A 70 -35.58 27.11 17.97
C ALA A 70 -35.15 28.46 18.58
N PHE A 71 -34.10 29.11 18.06
CA PHE A 71 -33.58 30.37 18.57
C PHE A 71 -34.04 31.61 17.77
N TYR A 72 -34.73 31.45 16.63
CA TYR A 72 -35.17 32.59 15.81
C TYR A 72 -36.06 33.56 16.57
N ALA A 73 -37.01 33.04 17.35
CA ALA A 73 -37.97 33.87 18.09
C ALA A 73 -37.28 34.84 19.06
N MET A 74 -36.15 34.41 19.64
CA MET A 74 -35.35 35.24 20.55
C MET A 74 -34.53 36.30 19.81
N ILE A 75 -33.95 35.95 18.65
CA ILE A 75 -33.21 36.92 17.83
C ILE A 75 -34.16 38.00 17.29
N ILE A 76 -35.36 37.60 16.89
CA ILE A 76 -36.42 38.51 16.44
C ILE A 76 -36.92 39.36 17.62
N GLY A 77 -37.21 38.73 18.75
CA GLY A 77 -37.80 39.37 19.93
C GLY A 77 -39.29 39.67 19.76
N ALA A 78 -39.96 40.05 20.86
CA ALA A 78 -41.38 40.40 20.81
C ALA A 78 -41.62 41.55 19.82
N LYS A 79 -42.52 41.36 18.85
CA LYS A 79 -42.80 42.31 17.74
C LYS A 79 -41.55 42.74 16.92
N GLY A 80 -40.46 41.97 16.94
CA GLY A 80 -39.23 42.32 16.20
C GLY A 80 -38.29 43.28 16.92
N THR A 81 -38.56 43.63 18.17
CA THR A 81 -37.83 44.64 18.95
C THR A 81 -36.35 44.31 19.14
N THR A 82 -36.01 43.06 19.44
CA THR A 82 -34.62 42.64 19.66
C THR A 82 -33.80 42.75 18.37
N ARG A 83 -34.35 42.32 17.24
CA ARG A 83 -33.69 42.47 15.94
C ARG A 83 -33.47 43.94 15.59
N GLN A 84 -34.51 44.77 15.73
CA GLN A 84 -34.41 46.21 15.47
C GLN A 84 -33.34 46.89 16.32
N ARG A 85 -33.22 46.51 17.61
CA ARG A 85 -32.16 46.97 18.50
C ARG A 85 -30.78 46.56 18.00
N LEU A 86 -30.58 45.28 17.66
CA LEU A 86 -29.32 44.78 17.13
C LEU A 86 -28.92 45.51 15.83
N GLU A 87 -29.87 45.72 14.91
CA GLU A 87 -29.64 46.46 13.66
C GLU A 87 -29.25 47.93 13.91
N ALA A 88 -29.92 48.59 14.86
CA ALA A 88 -29.65 49.98 15.22
C ALA A 88 -28.25 50.16 15.86
N GLU A 89 -27.88 49.28 16.79
CA GLU A 89 -26.61 49.37 17.51
C GLU A 89 -25.40 49.00 16.65
N THR A 90 -25.56 48.07 15.71
CA THR A 90 -24.46 47.56 14.88
C THR A 90 -24.38 48.20 13.50
N LYS A 91 -25.42 48.96 13.10
CA LYS A 91 -25.56 49.53 11.75
C LYS A 91 -25.55 48.47 10.63
N ALA A 92 -26.01 47.26 10.94
CA ALA A 92 -26.19 46.16 10.00
C ALA A 92 -27.68 45.81 9.84
N GLN A 93 -28.02 45.13 8.75
CA GLN A 93 -29.34 44.58 8.48
C GLN A 93 -29.31 43.07 8.75
N ILE A 94 -30.30 42.54 9.48
CA ILE A 94 -30.35 41.15 9.91
C ILE A 94 -31.60 40.50 9.32
N ARG A 95 -31.41 39.53 8.44
CA ARG A 95 -32.49 38.70 7.90
C ARG A 95 -32.50 37.36 8.61
N VAL A 96 -33.54 37.15 9.42
CA VAL A 96 -33.83 35.85 10.05
C VAL A 96 -34.89 35.12 9.20
N PRO A 97 -34.73 33.82 8.94
CA PRO A 97 -35.75 33.01 8.27
C PRO A 97 -37.10 33.01 9.02
N LYS A 98 -38.16 32.58 8.33
CA LYS A 98 -39.49 32.48 8.95
C LYS A 98 -39.48 31.40 10.03
N GLN A 99 -40.23 31.63 11.11
CA GLN A 99 -40.39 30.64 12.17
C GLN A 99 -40.99 29.35 11.59
N GLY A 100 -40.38 28.19 11.90
CA GLY A 100 -40.76 26.89 11.33
C GLY A 100 -40.15 26.57 9.96
N THR A 101 -39.32 27.44 9.39
CA THR A 101 -38.51 27.14 8.18
C THR A 101 -37.04 26.95 8.56
N THR A 102 -36.31 26.11 7.81
CA THR A 102 -34.86 26.00 7.88
C THR A 102 -34.19 27.01 6.94
N GLY A 103 -33.03 27.52 7.31
CA GLY A 103 -32.25 28.45 6.48
C GLY A 103 -31.27 29.27 7.31
N ASP A 104 -30.32 29.91 6.64
CA ASP A 104 -29.29 30.69 7.33
C ASP A 104 -29.78 32.09 7.71
N ILE A 105 -29.18 32.62 8.78
CA ILE A 105 -29.26 34.04 9.10
C ILE A 105 -28.30 34.77 8.17
N VAL A 106 -28.80 35.85 7.56
CA VAL A 106 -28.01 36.72 6.71
C VAL A 106 -27.85 38.08 7.38
N VAL A 107 -26.59 38.51 7.56
CA VAL A 107 -26.26 39.82 8.09
C VAL A 107 -25.57 40.63 7.01
N THR A 108 -26.08 41.83 6.70
CA THR A 108 -25.55 42.70 5.63
C THR A 108 -25.25 44.09 6.18
N GLY A 109 -24.11 44.68 5.87
CA GLY A 109 -23.69 45.99 6.40
C GLY A 109 -22.79 46.77 5.46
N GLY A 110 -22.55 48.05 5.79
CA GLY A 110 -21.68 48.92 5.00
C GLY A 110 -20.19 48.74 5.29
N THR A 111 -19.84 48.11 6.42
CA THR A 111 -18.44 47.87 6.82
C THR A 111 -18.26 46.47 7.40
N ARG A 112 -17.04 45.92 7.33
CA ARG A 112 -16.72 44.61 7.91
C ARG A 112 -16.95 44.59 9.43
N LYS A 113 -16.58 45.67 10.14
CA LYS A 113 -16.82 45.84 11.58
C LYS A 113 -18.33 45.79 11.93
N SER A 114 -19.19 46.43 11.14
CA SER A 114 -20.66 46.38 11.37
C SER A 114 -21.24 44.97 11.23
N VAL A 115 -20.81 44.23 10.20
CA VAL A 115 -21.28 42.86 9.94
C VAL A 115 -20.78 41.90 11.02
N ALA A 116 -19.50 41.98 11.38
CA ALA A 116 -18.89 41.17 12.43
C ALA A 116 -19.52 41.42 13.80
N ALA A 117 -19.78 42.69 14.16
CA ALA A 117 -20.41 43.03 15.44
C ALA A 117 -21.83 42.45 15.57
N ALA A 118 -22.64 42.54 14.50
CA ALA A 118 -23.97 41.95 14.47
C ALA A 118 -23.95 40.43 14.57
N ARG A 119 -23.06 39.76 13.82
CA ARG A 119 -22.87 38.30 13.91
C ARG A 119 -22.46 37.87 15.31
N SER A 120 -21.45 38.52 15.90
CA SER A 120 -20.93 38.20 17.24
C SER A 120 -22.03 38.29 18.31
N ARG A 121 -22.87 39.34 18.25
CA ARG A 121 -23.97 39.52 19.21
C ARG A 121 -25.05 38.45 19.06
N ILE A 122 -25.40 38.09 17.83
CA ILE A 122 -26.34 36.98 17.58
C ILE A 122 -25.76 35.66 18.11
N GLU A 123 -24.49 35.39 17.85
CA GLU A 123 -23.79 34.19 18.33
C GLU A 123 -23.80 34.11 19.87
N LEU A 124 -23.46 35.20 20.56
CA LEU A 124 -23.51 35.27 22.03
C LEU A 124 -24.93 35.04 22.58
N MET A 125 -25.95 35.64 21.97
CA MET A 125 -27.35 35.40 22.36
C MET A 125 -27.74 33.93 22.19
N VAL A 126 -27.34 33.30 21.08
CA VAL A 126 -27.62 31.89 20.81
C VAL A 126 -26.91 31.00 21.83
N ILE A 127 -25.63 31.26 22.15
CA ILE A 127 -24.88 30.52 23.17
C ILE A 127 -25.55 30.63 24.55
N ALA A 128 -25.92 31.85 24.96
CA ALA A 128 -26.58 32.09 26.24
C ALA A 128 -27.97 31.44 26.36
N ALA A 129 -28.70 31.31 25.24
CA ALA A 129 -29.99 30.62 25.22
C ALA A 129 -29.84 29.11 25.16
N ARG A 130 -28.85 28.62 24.41
CA ARG A 130 -28.49 27.21 24.31
C ARG A 130 -28.07 26.67 25.67
N SER A 131 -27.33 27.45 26.48
CA SER A 131 -26.89 27.02 27.81
C SER A 131 -28.02 26.83 28.83
N LYS A 132 -29.22 27.38 28.55
CA LYS A 132 -30.46 27.18 29.32
C LYS A 132 -31.26 25.96 28.88
N GLN A 133 -30.92 25.34 27.75
CA GLN A 133 -31.56 24.11 27.29
C GLN A 133 -30.99 22.89 28.03
N GLN A 134 -31.76 21.81 28.10
CA GLN A 134 -31.22 20.53 28.54
C GLN A 134 -30.24 20.00 27.48
N PHE A 135 -29.15 19.40 27.92
CA PHE A 135 -28.21 18.77 26.99
C PHE A 135 -28.85 17.56 26.31
N THR A 136 -28.62 17.44 25.01
CA THR A 136 -29.10 16.34 24.16
C THR A 136 -27.97 15.37 23.81
N HIS A 137 -26.73 15.84 23.86
CA HIS A 137 -25.53 15.06 23.55
C HIS A 137 -24.44 15.32 24.57
N PHE A 138 -23.48 14.40 24.63
CA PHE A 138 -22.29 14.54 25.46
C PHE A 138 -21.11 13.79 24.83
N LEU A 139 -19.91 14.30 25.03
CA LEU A 139 -18.71 13.53 24.70
C LEU A 139 -18.44 12.52 25.81
N SER A 140 -18.17 11.28 25.41
CA SER A 140 -17.94 10.20 26.37
C SER A 140 -16.75 9.31 26.02
N VAL A 141 -16.09 8.81 27.06
CA VAL A 141 -15.12 7.71 26.98
C VAL A 141 -15.83 6.46 27.48
N PRO A 142 -16.10 5.45 26.63
CA PRO A 142 -16.70 4.20 27.06
C PRO A 142 -15.80 3.44 28.05
N LEU A 143 -16.38 2.98 29.16
CA LEU A 143 -15.71 2.15 30.16
C LEU A 143 -16.26 0.72 30.20
N ASN A 144 -17.17 0.38 29.29
CA ASN A 144 -17.90 -0.88 29.20
C ASN A 144 -17.06 -2.05 28.63
N VAL A 145 -15.78 -2.12 29.02
CA VAL A 145 -14.94 -3.29 28.71
C VAL A 145 -15.28 -4.45 29.65
N PRO A 146 -15.16 -5.72 29.19
CA PRO A 146 -15.61 -6.88 29.96
C PRO A 146 -15.11 -6.93 31.41
N ASP A 147 -13.84 -6.61 31.64
CA ASP A 147 -13.24 -6.67 32.98
C ASP A 147 -13.79 -5.60 33.94
N VAL A 148 -14.00 -4.38 33.45
CA VAL A 148 -14.58 -3.28 34.25
C VAL A 148 -16.05 -3.56 34.53
N MET A 149 -16.81 -4.01 33.52
CA MET A 149 -18.23 -4.38 33.72
C MET A 149 -18.37 -5.48 34.77
N LYS A 150 -17.53 -6.52 34.69
CA LYS A 150 -17.51 -7.60 35.68
C LYS A 150 -17.24 -7.09 37.09
N ARG A 151 -16.19 -6.26 37.27
CA ARG A 151 -15.83 -5.68 38.58
C ARG A 151 -16.90 -4.74 39.12
N PHE A 152 -17.56 -3.99 38.25
CA PHE A 152 -18.71 -3.16 38.60
C PHE A 152 -19.90 -4.02 39.07
N THR A 153 -20.22 -5.10 38.36
CA THR A 153 -21.26 -6.06 38.79
C THR A 153 -20.92 -6.69 40.15
N GLU A 154 -19.66 -7.05 40.38
CA GLU A 154 -19.19 -7.55 41.68
C GLU A 154 -19.34 -6.50 42.80
N PHE A 155 -19.02 -5.24 42.52
CA PHE A 155 -19.25 -4.12 43.45
C PHE A 155 -20.72 -3.96 43.78
N ARG A 156 -21.59 -3.91 42.77
CA ARG A 156 -23.05 -3.83 42.93
C ARG A 156 -23.57 -4.96 43.81
N ASP A 157 -23.21 -6.20 43.51
CA ASP A 157 -23.68 -7.37 44.26
C ASP A 157 -23.20 -7.33 45.72
N LYS A 158 -21.97 -6.86 45.97
CA LYS A 158 -21.44 -6.64 47.33
C LYS A 158 -22.25 -5.58 48.08
N VAL A 159 -22.58 -4.46 47.44
CA VAL A 159 -23.35 -3.37 48.05
C VAL A 159 -24.80 -3.80 48.33
N VAL A 160 -25.49 -4.39 47.35
CA VAL A 160 -26.90 -4.78 47.49
C VAL A 160 -27.10 -5.92 48.49
N ARG A 161 -26.21 -6.93 48.49
CA ARG A 161 -26.41 -8.16 49.27
C ARG A 161 -25.69 -8.19 50.62
N LYS A 162 -24.54 -7.52 50.75
CA LYS A 162 -23.67 -7.66 51.93
C LYS A 162 -23.76 -6.48 52.91
N LEU A 163 -24.45 -5.39 52.58
CA LEU A 163 -24.65 -4.29 53.51
C LEU A 163 -25.71 -4.62 54.58
N PRO A 164 -25.57 -4.07 55.80
CA PRO A 164 -26.61 -4.15 56.83
C PRO A 164 -27.93 -3.55 56.33
N ALA A 165 -29.06 -4.08 56.80
CA ALA A 165 -30.39 -3.71 56.28
C ALA A 165 -30.68 -2.20 56.29
N ALA A 166 -30.15 -1.45 57.26
CA ALA A 166 -30.31 -0.01 57.38
C ALA A 166 -29.62 0.81 56.28
N PHE A 167 -28.64 0.24 55.57
CA PHE A 167 -27.82 0.91 54.55
C PHE A 167 -27.98 0.28 53.16
N ARG A 168 -28.97 -0.59 52.96
CA ARG A 168 -29.19 -1.24 51.67
C ARG A 168 -29.74 -0.24 50.66
N VAL A 169 -29.06 -0.17 49.53
CA VAL A 169 -29.50 0.57 48.35
C VAL A 169 -30.18 -0.37 47.36
N GLU A 170 -31.21 0.13 46.69
CA GLU A 170 -31.95 -0.61 45.67
C GLU A 170 -31.08 -0.85 44.44
N GLU A 171 -31.20 -2.01 43.81
CA GLU A 171 -30.45 -2.35 42.58
C GLU A 171 -30.78 -1.38 41.43
N SER A 172 -32.00 -0.85 41.39
CA SER A 172 -32.45 0.14 40.40
C SER A 172 -31.68 1.46 40.41
N LEU A 173 -30.93 1.74 41.49
CA LEU A 173 -30.10 2.94 41.61
C LEU A 173 -28.76 2.81 40.88
N PHE A 174 -28.35 1.59 40.49
CA PHE A 174 -27.07 1.37 39.82
C PHE A 174 -27.17 1.66 38.32
N GLN A 175 -26.07 2.18 37.77
CA GLN A 175 -25.90 2.33 36.33
C GLN A 175 -25.90 0.95 35.64
N GLN A 176 -26.35 0.90 34.38
CA GLN A 176 -26.21 -0.28 33.54
C GLN A 176 -24.72 -0.49 33.20
N PRO A 177 -24.16 -1.71 33.35
CA PRO A 177 -22.74 -1.98 33.06
C PRO A 177 -22.34 -1.54 31.65
N GLU A 178 -23.23 -1.75 30.68
CA GLU A 178 -23.01 -1.41 29.28
C GLU A 178 -22.93 0.11 29.07
N LYS A 179 -23.50 0.92 29.97
CA LYS A 179 -23.54 2.39 29.92
C LYS A 179 -22.49 3.07 30.81
N LEU A 180 -21.56 2.33 31.39
CA LEU A 180 -20.43 2.93 32.12
C LEU A 180 -19.57 3.76 31.18
N HIS A 181 -19.35 5.04 31.53
CA HIS A 181 -18.58 5.98 30.74
C HIS A 181 -18.01 7.11 31.60
N LEU A 182 -17.03 7.83 31.06
CA LEU A 182 -16.64 9.16 31.51
C LEU A 182 -17.31 10.21 30.64
N THR A 183 -17.84 11.27 31.25
CA THR A 183 -18.37 12.43 30.50
C THR A 183 -17.29 13.50 30.39
N LEU A 184 -16.94 13.92 29.16
CA LEU A 184 -15.95 14.97 28.93
C LEU A 184 -16.61 16.35 28.77
N CYS A 185 -17.69 16.42 28.01
CA CYS A 185 -18.48 17.65 27.86
C CYS A 185 -19.95 17.34 27.55
N THR A 186 -20.83 18.30 27.81
CA THR A 186 -22.28 18.19 27.54
C THR A 186 -22.72 19.34 26.66
N MET A 187 -23.59 19.07 25.70
CA MET A 187 -24.06 20.07 24.73
C MET A 187 -25.52 19.85 24.33
N SER A 188 -26.19 20.94 23.97
CA SER A 188 -27.57 20.93 23.47
C SER A 188 -27.55 21.14 21.97
N LEU A 189 -27.53 20.05 21.20
CA LEU A 189 -27.60 20.07 19.74
C LEU A 189 -29.08 20.01 19.34
N MET A 190 -29.54 21.03 18.61
CA MET A 190 -30.96 21.32 18.37
C MET A 190 -31.46 20.78 17.03
N ASP A 191 -30.58 20.60 16.05
CA ASP A 191 -30.92 20.10 14.72
C ASP A 191 -29.79 19.24 14.10
N ASN A 192 -29.96 18.87 12.82
CA ASN A 192 -28.98 18.05 12.10
C ASN A 192 -27.66 18.78 11.83
N GLU A 193 -27.68 20.09 11.63
CA GLU A 193 -26.49 20.87 11.31
C GLU A 193 -25.62 21.07 12.55
N ASP A 194 -26.24 21.30 13.72
CA ASP A 194 -25.55 21.25 15.01
C ASP A 194 -24.84 19.91 15.21
N ARG A 195 -25.52 18.79 14.89
CA ARG A 195 -24.95 17.43 14.98
C ARG A 195 -23.76 17.23 14.04
N ALA A 196 -23.88 17.66 12.79
CA ALA A 196 -22.82 17.58 11.80
C ALA A 196 -21.61 18.43 12.21
N SER A 197 -21.84 19.65 12.69
CA SER A 197 -20.80 20.56 13.18
C SER A 197 -20.07 19.95 14.38
N ALA A 198 -20.80 19.43 15.38
CA ALA A 198 -20.19 18.76 16.54
C ALA A 198 -19.36 17.53 16.16
N ALA A 199 -19.83 16.74 15.18
CA ALA A 199 -19.10 15.60 14.65
C ALA A 199 -17.79 16.03 13.97
N GLN A 200 -17.82 17.09 13.16
CA GLN A 200 -16.63 17.61 12.50
C GLN A 200 -15.62 18.16 13.51
N ILE A 201 -16.07 18.93 14.51
CA ILE A 201 -15.20 19.45 15.58
C ILE A 201 -14.53 18.31 16.35
N LEU A 202 -15.24 17.20 16.59
CA LEU A 202 -14.66 16.01 17.20
C LEU A 202 -13.54 15.39 16.35
N LEU A 203 -13.71 15.34 15.02
CA LEU A 203 -12.67 14.86 14.10
C LEU A 203 -11.49 15.83 14.05
N ASP A 204 -11.73 17.14 14.07
CA ASP A 204 -10.65 18.14 14.11
C ASP A 204 -9.82 18.02 15.39
N CYS A 205 -10.45 17.70 16.53
CA CYS A 205 -9.76 17.40 17.78
C CYS A 205 -8.85 16.17 17.66
N GLN A 206 -9.17 15.22 16.78
CA GLN A 206 -8.34 14.04 16.54
C GLN A 206 -6.94 14.47 16.06
N GLU A 207 -6.90 15.32 15.03
CA GLU A 207 -5.66 15.80 14.42
C GLU A 207 -4.94 16.84 15.27
N SER A 208 -5.69 17.81 15.81
CA SER A 208 -5.10 18.97 16.50
C SER A 208 -4.71 18.72 17.96
N ILE A 209 -5.36 17.77 18.64
CA ILE A 209 -5.19 17.54 20.08
C ILE A 209 -4.73 16.12 20.37
N ILE A 210 -5.48 15.12 19.89
CA ILE A 210 -5.30 13.73 20.29
C ILE A 210 -4.03 13.12 19.69
N ILE A 211 -3.80 13.24 18.39
CA ILE A 211 -2.61 12.67 17.74
C ILE A 211 -1.30 13.22 18.34
N PRO A 212 -1.15 14.54 18.56
CA PRO A 212 0.03 15.08 19.25
C PRO A 212 0.23 14.48 20.65
N ILE A 213 -0.83 14.38 21.46
CA ILE A 213 -0.78 13.79 22.80
C ILE A 213 -0.38 12.32 22.75
N LEU A 214 -0.95 11.54 21.82
CA LEU A 214 -0.62 10.12 21.65
C LEU A 214 0.82 9.90 21.18
N ASN A 215 1.35 10.79 20.34
CA ASN A 215 2.74 10.73 19.89
C ASN A 215 3.73 11.06 21.01
N GLU A 216 3.37 11.99 21.90
CA GLU A 216 4.23 12.43 23.01
C GLU A 216 4.18 11.46 24.20
N HIS A 217 2.99 11.01 24.59
CA HIS A 217 2.77 10.28 25.84
C HIS A 217 2.38 8.80 25.65
N GLY A 218 2.15 8.36 24.41
CA GLY A 218 1.68 7.00 24.12
C GLY A 218 0.17 6.82 24.37
N PRO A 219 -0.31 5.57 24.50
CA PRO A 219 -1.73 5.27 24.70
C PRO A 219 -2.30 5.90 25.98
N LEU A 220 -3.56 6.37 25.91
CA LEU A 220 -4.24 6.94 27.08
C LEU A 220 -4.70 5.83 28.02
N GLU A 221 -3.98 5.65 29.13
CA GLU A 221 -4.35 4.71 30.19
C GLU A 221 -5.19 5.38 31.26
N VAL A 222 -6.19 4.65 31.77
CA VAL A 222 -7.13 5.12 32.79
C VAL A 222 -7.26 4.08 33.88
N GLN A 223 -6.96 4.48 35.11
CA GLN A 223 -7.23 3.67 36.30
C GLN A 223 -8.53 4.15 36.98
N ILE A 224 -9.43 3.21 37.27
CA ILE A 224 -10.74 3.46 37.86
C ILE A 224 -10.73 2.88 39.27
N ARG A 225 -10.49 3.73 40.27
CA ARG A 225 -10.28 3.26 41.64
C ARG A 225 -10.81 4.21 42.69
N GLY A 226 -11.52 3.64 43.65
CA GLY A 226 -12.10 4.34 44.79
C GLY A 226 -13.37 5.11 44.45
N LEU A 227 -14.02 5.62 45.50
CA LEU A 227 -15.37 6.16 45.46
C LEU A 227 -15.43 7.58 46.00
N GLU A 228 -16.23 8.41 45.34
CA GLU A 228 -16.58 9.76 45.78
C GLU A 228 -18.05 10.05 45.46
N TYR A 229 -18.56 11.14 45.99
CA TYR A 229 -19.96 11.55 45.84
C TYR A 229 -20.05 13.06 45.52
N MET A 230 -21.21 13.51 45.04
CA MET A 230 -21.37 14.84 44.42
C MET A 230 -21.90 15.94 45.36
N ASN A 231 -22.52 15.57 46.48
CA ASN A 231 -23.00 16.50 47.52
C ASN A 231 -22.11 16.40 48.77
N ASP A 232 -22.30 17.23 49.80
CA ASP A 232 -21.40 17.28 50.96
C ASP A 232 -21.72 16.27 52.07
N ASP A 233 -22.92 15.67 52.09
CA ASP A 233 -23.36 14.74 53.16
C ASP A 233 -23.37 13.27 52.68
N PRO A 234 -22.51 12.38 53.25
CA PRO A 234 -22.47 10.97 52.89
C PRO A 234 -23.72 10.19 53.36
N HIS A 235 -24.54 10.74 54.26
CA HIS A 235 -25.81 10.13 54.67
C HIS A 235 -26.98 10.48 53.73
N ALA A 236 -26.79 11.47 52.85
CA ALA A 236 -27.79 11.95 51.90
C ALA A 236 -27.17 12.13 50.50
N VAL A 237 -26.70 11.03 49.91
CA VAL A 237 -26.05 11.01 48.60
C VAL A 237 -27.06 10.90 47.47
N ASP A 238 -26.79 11.69 46.44
CA ASP A 238 -27.54 11.71 45.19
C ASP A 238 -26.84 10.97 44.06
N VAL A 239 -25.51 11.12 43.97
CA VAL A 239 -24.68 10.49 42.95
C VAL A 239 -23.42 9.98 43.64
N LEU A 240 -23.17 8.68 43.49
CA LEU A 240 -21.92 8.03 43.86
C LEU A 240 -21.18 7.65 42.57
N TYR A 241 -19.91 8.02 42.48
CA TYR A 241 -19.07 7.79 41.31
C TYR A 241 -17.71 7.21 41.67
N ALA A 242 -17.08 6.56 40.70
CA ALA A 242 -15.69 6.12 40.80
C ALA A 242 -14.73 7.27 40.47
N LYS A 243 -13.63 7.38 41.22
CA LYS A 243 -12.53 8.30 40.90
C LYS A 243 -11.72 7.78 39.71
N ILE A 244 -11.13 8.72 38.97
CA ILE A 244 -10.39 8.45 37.74
C ILE A 244 -8.99 9.01 37.87
N GLU A 245 -7.99 8.13 37.74
CA GLU A 245 -6.58 8.49 37.73
C GLU A 245 -6.05 8.37 36.30
N SER A 246 -5.87 9.51 35.63
CA SER A 246 -5.25 9.59 34.30
C SER A 246 -4.81 11.03 33.97
N PRO A 247 -3.53 11.39 34.22
CA PRO A 247 -3.02 12.74 33.94
C PRO A 247 -3.08 13.11 32.44
N VAL A 248 -2.80 12.13 31.57
CA VAL A 248 -2.76 12.35 30.11
C VAL A 248 -4.18 12.51 29.56
N LEU A 249 -5.14 11.66 29.99
CA LEU A 249 -6.55 11.84 29.60
C LEU A 249 -7.12 13.15 30.14
N GLN A 250 -6.74 13.57 31.36
CA GLN A 250 -7.14 14.87 31.90
C GLN A 250 -6.72 16.02 30.97
N THR A 251 -5.46 16.02 30.54
CA THR A 251 -4.94 17.04 29.62
C THR A 251 -5.71 17.03 28.28
N ALA A 252 -5.99 15.84 27.73
CA ALA A 252 -6.77 15.71 26.52
C ALA A 252 -8.22 16.20 26.71
N ALA A 253 -8.86 15.86 27.83
CA ALA A 253 -10.22 16.26 28.15
C ALA A 253 -10.35 17.78 28.28
N ASP A 254 -9.43 18.43 28.98
CA ASP A 254 -9.41 19.88 29.17
C ASP A 254 -9.22 20.61 27.82
N ARG A 255 -8.27 20.15 26.98
CA ARG A 255 -8.07 20.72 25.64
C ARG A 255 -9.25 20.51 24.69
N ILE A 256 -9.87 19.33 24.72
CA ILE A 256 -11.10 19.07 23.93
C ILE A 256 -12.21 20.01 24.39
N TYR A 257 -12.40 20.18 25.70
CA TYR A 257 -13.41 21.06 26.28
C TYR A 257 -13.22 22.53 25.85
N GLU A 258 -11.98 23.02 25.89
CA GLU A 258 -11.62 24.35 25.41
C GLU A 258 -11.88 24.51 23.91
N TYR A 259 -11.51 23.51 23.10
CA TYR A 259 -11.71 23.55 21.65
C TYR A 259 -13.20 23.58 21.26
N PHE A 260 -14.03 22.76 21.89
CA PHE A 260 -15.49 22.78 21.68
C PHE A 260 -16.13 24.09 22.13
N THR A 261 -15.62 24.70 23.19
CA THR A 261 -16.08 26.00 23.69
C THR A 261 -15.71 27.11 22.70
N ALA A 262 -14.49 27.11 22.17
CA ALA A 262 -14.04 28.09 21.18
C ALA A 262 -14.86 28.03 19.88
N LYS A 263 -15.39 26.86 19.52
CA LYS A 263 -16.23 26.65 18.33
C LYS A 263 -17.73 27.00 18.54
N GLY A 264 -18.10 27.57 19.68
CA GLY A 264 -19.44 28.17 19.89
C GLY A 264 -20.60 27.19 20.14
N LEU A 265 -20.34 25.87 20.20
CA LEU A 265 -21.38 24.87 20.48
C LEU A 265 -21.71 24.74 21.98
N MET A 266 -20.86 25.29 22.85
CA MET A 266 -21.03 25.25 24.29
C MET A 266 -20.42 26.47 24.99
N GLN A 267 -20.90 26.75 26.20
CA GLN A 267 -20.38 27.81 27.05
C GLN A 267 -19.38 27.24 28.06
N LYS A 268 -18.26 27.95 28.29
CA LYS A 268 -17.33 27.61 29.38
C LYS A 268 -18.05 27.74 30.72
N LYS A 269 -18.07 26.65 31.50
CA LYS A 269 -18.66 26.59 32.85
C LYS A 269 -17.61 26.30 33.92
N TYR A 270 -16.54 25.61 33.55
CA TYR A 270 -15.48 25.17 34.45
C TYR A 270 -14.13 25.37 33.79
N ASP A 271 -13.09 25.57 34.59
CA ASP A 271 -11.71 25.64 34.09
C ASP A 271 -11.07 24.26 33.88
N ARG A 272 -11.65 23.23 34.48
CA ARG A 272 -11.14 21.86 34.40
C ARG A 272 -12.28 20.84 34.33
N VAL A 273 -12.17 19.86 33.45
CA VAL A 273 -13.12 18.76 33.29
C VAL A 273 -12.99 17.80 34.47
N LYS A 274 -14.10 17.54 35.18
CA LYS A 274 -14.15 16.57 36.28
C LYS A 274 -14.34 15.16 35.73
N LEU A 275 -13.25 14.41 35.60
CA LEU A 275 -13.29 13.01 35.18
C LEU A 275 -13.84 12.12 36.31
N HIS A 276 -14.99 11.51 36.07
CA HIS A 276 -15.62 10.57 36.99
C HIS A 276 -16.52 9.58 36.23
N ALA A 277 -16.74 8.40 36.81
CA ALA A 277 -17.69 7.41 36.28
C ALA A 277 -18.86 7.23 37.24
N THR A 278 -20.06 7.65 36.85
CA THR A 278 -21.26 7.51 37.70
C THR A 278 -21.62 6.04 37.89
N LEU A 279 -21.68 5.60 39.14
CA LEU A 279 -22.00 4.21 39.51
C LEU A 279 -23.43 4.07 40.03
N ILE A 280 -23.86 4.99 40.90
CA ILE A 280 -25.18 5.01 41.53
C ILE A 280 -25.76 6.41 41.40
N ASN A 281 -27.04 6.52 41.02
CA ASN A 281 -27.74 7.79 40.93
C ASN A 281 -29.18 7.67 41.45
N SER A 282 -29.58 8.56 42.35
CA SER A 282 -30.93 8.63 42.91
C SER A 282 -32.02 8.79 41.85
N LEU A 283 -31.68 9.38 40.70
CA LEU A 283 -32.60 9.56 39.56
C LEU A 283 -32.86 8.28 38.75
N PHE A 284 -32.03 7.23 38.88
CA PHE A 284 -32.25 5.97 38.14
C PHE A 284 -33.48 5.19 38.65
N ARG A 285 -33.94 5.48 39.88
CA ARG A 285 -35.17 4.92 40.45
C ARG A 285 -36.40 5.17 39.56
N ALA A 286 -36.44 6.33 38.87
CA ALA A 286 -37.59 6.73 38.06
C ALA A 286 -37.58 6.17 36.62
N SER A 287 -36.45 5.65 36.13
CA SER A 287 -36.27 5.33 34.70
C SER A 287 -36.71 3.92 34.26
N GLN A 288 -37.28 3.10 35.16
CA GLN A 288 -37.86 1.79 34.77
C GLN A 288 -39.35 1.86 34.35
N THR A 289 -40.01 3.00 34.56
CA THR A 289 -41.37 3.28 34.06
C THR A 289 -41.30 4.36 32.99
N GLU A 290 -41.97 4.13 31.85
CA GLU A 290 -41.98 5.00 30.68
C GLU A 290 -42.28 6.47 30.99
N ILE A 291 -41.58 7.36 30.28
CA ILE A 291 -41.80 8.80 30.06
C ILE A 291 -42.42 9.55 31.25
N VAL A 292 -41.58 9.88 32.24
CA VAL A 292 -41.88 10.94 33.20
C VAL A 292 -41.10 12.18 32.79
N ASP A 293 -41.76 13.34 32.77
CA ASP A 293 -41.14 14.64 32.51
C ASP A 293 -39.92 14.81 33.44
N ALA A 294 -38.74 15.10 32.88
CA ALA A 294 -37.49 15.20 33.63
C ALA A 294 -37.59 16.20 34.80
N ARG A 295 -38.44 17.22 34.67
CA ARG A 295 -38.73 18.20 35.73
C ARG A 295 -39.52 17.62 36.90
N GLU A 296 -40.31 16.58 36.68
CA GLU A 296 -41.11 15.92 37.71
C GLU A 296 -40.29 14.87 38.48
N ALA A 297 -39.36 14.18 37.79
CA ALA A 297 -38.39 13.29 38.41
C ALA A 297 -37.41 14.05 39.33
N GLU A 298 -36.97 15.24 38.92
CA GLU A 298 -36.09 16.11 39.71
C GLU A 298 -36.77 16.62 41.00
N ARG A 299 -38.10 16.82 40.97
CA ARG A 299 -38.91 17.21 42.15
C ARG A 299 -39.16 16.07 43.15
N LYS A 300 -38.92 14.80 42.78
CA LYS A 300 -39.11 13.60 43.63
C LYS A 300 -37.78 12.88 43.93
N ARG A 301 -36.66 13.60 43.92
CA ARG A 301 -35.34 13.01 44.21
C ARG A 301 -35.29 12.51 45.66
N ILE A 302 -35.03 11.21 45.83
CA ILE A 302 -34.88 10.57 47.14
C ILE A 302 -33.43 10.09 47.26
N THR A 303 -32.68 10.73 48.16
CA THR A 303 -31.28 10.42 48.46
C THR A 303 -31.12 9.04 49.09
N PHE A 304 -29.89 8.54 49.14
CA PHE A 304 -29.53 7.31 49.84
C PHE A 304 -28.31 7.51 50.75
N ASP A 305 -28.22 6.72 51.81
CA ASP A 305 -27.06 6.74 52.70
C ASP A 305 -25.92 5.91 52.07
N ALA A 306 -24.79 6.57 51.78
CA ALA A 306 -23.60 5.95 51.21
C ALA A 306 -22.45 5.83 52.23
N SER A 307 -22.64 6.23 53.49
CA SER A 307 -21.59 6.25 54.51
C SER A 307 -20.93 4.88 54.69
N GLU A 308 -21.73 3.82 54.74
CA GLU A 308 -21.24 2.45 54.88
C GLU A 308 -20.63 1.89 53.59
N ILE A 309 -21.12 2.33 52.42
CA ILE A 309 -20.52 2.01 51.11
C ILE A 309 -19.10 2.59 51.03
N LEU A 310 -18.94 3.86 51.41
CA LEU A 310 -17.66 4.56 51.43
C LEU A 310 -16.70 3.93 52.45
N ARG A 311 -17.20 3.56 53.64
CA ARG A 311 -16.38 2.94 54.68
C ARG A 311 -15.82 1.57 54.26
N LEU A 312 -16.63 0.73 53.63
CA LEU A 312 -16.24 -0.64 53.28
C LEU A 312 -15.57 -0.75 51.90
N TYR A 313 -15.97 0.09 50.97
CA TYR A 313 -15.59 -0.02 49.56
C TYR A 313 -15.03 1.28 48.97
N GLY A 314 -14.69 2.27 49.82
CA GLY A 314 -14.18 3.58 49.38
C GLY A 314 -12.94 3.53 48.49
N GLU A 315 -12.15 2.44 48.56
CA GLU A 315 -10.94 2.22 47.76
C GLU A 315 -11.09 1.07 46.74
N PHE A 316 -12.33 0.72 46.38
CA PHE A 316 -12.63 -0.37 45.45
C PHE A 316 -11.99 -0.16 44.08
N ASP A 317 -11.33 -1.19 43.55
CA ASP A 317 -10.66 -1.16 42.25
C ASP A 317 -11.53 -1.77 41.15
N PHE A 318 -11.98 -0.91 40.23
CA PHE A 318 -12.77 -1.29 39.07
C PHE A 318 -11.90 -1.68 37.86
N GLY A 319 -10.57 -1.52 37.96
CA GLY A 319 -9.60 -1.93 36.97
C GLY A 319 -8.99 -0.78 36.17
N THR A 320 -8.24 -1.16 35.14
CA THR A 320 -7.53 -0.24 34.26
C THR A 320 -7.93 -0.50 32.83
N ILE A 321 -8.05 0.57 32.04
CA ILE A 321 -8.35 0.49 30.62
C ILE A 321 -7.39 1.35 29.79
N THR A 322 -7.22 0.98 28.54
CA THR A 322 -6.66 1.87 27.52
C THR A 322 -7.82 2.45 26.71
N VAL A 323 -7.90 3.78 26.62
CA VAL A 323 -8.96 4.46 25.86
C VAL A 323 -8.76 4.22 24.37
N LYS A 324 -9.76 3.61 23.73
CA LYS A 324 -9.73 3.31 22.28
C LYS A 324 -10.54 4.30 21.46
N GLU A 325 -11.52 4.94 22.06
CA GLU A 325 -12.47 5.78 21.36
C GLU A 325 -13.12 6.82 22.28
N ILE A 326 -13.47 7.96 21.69
CA ILE A 326 -14.29 9.01 22.30
C ILE A 326 -15.53 9.16 21.42
N HIS A 327 -16.70 9.11 22.03
CA HIS A 327 -17.99 9.15 21.36
C HIS A 327 -18.65 10.50 21.54
N LEU A 328 -19.30 11.01 20.49
CA LEU A 328 -20.36 11.99 20.60
C LEU A 328 -21.68 11.25 20.80
N SER A 329 -22.03 11.01 22.06
CA SER A 329 -23.16 10.18 22.46
C SER A 329 -24.48 10.95 22.52
N GLN A 330 -25.56 10.30 22.08
CA GLN A 330 -26.93 10.82 22.17
C GLN A 330 -27.55 10.45 23.52
N ARG A 331 -28.05 11.45 24.25
CA ARG A 331 -28.73 11.23 25.53
C ARG A 331 -30.04 10.46 25.31
N PHE A 332 -30.40 9.60 26.28
CA PHE A 332 -31.62 8.78 26.26
C PHE A 332 -31.74 7.83 25.05
N SER A 333 -30.60 7.38 24.52
CA SER A 333 -30.52 6.40 23.45
C SER A 333 -29.83 5.10 23.93
N THR A 334 -30.00 4.03 23.16
CA THR A 334 -29.33 2.74 23.36
C THR A 334 -29.11 2.09 21.99
N SER A 335 -27.85 1.79 21.66
CA SER A 335 -27.42 1.08 20.45
C SER A 335 -27.55 -0.44 20.60
N CYS A 336 -27.25 -1.18 19.52
CA CYS A 336 -27.23 -2.64 19.53
C CYS A 336 -26.21 -3.27 20.51
N THR A 337 -25.24 -2.47 21.00
CA THR A 337 -24.25 -2.91 21.99
C THR A 337 -24.69 -2.66 23.44
N GLY A 338 -25.84 -2.01 23.66
CA GLY A 338 -26.29 -1.56 24.97
C GLY A 338 -25.72 -0.20 25.40
N PHE A 339 -24.67 0.30 24.73
CA PHE A 339 -24.17 1.67 24.94
C PHE A 339 -25.05 2.73 24.28
N TYR A 340 -24.80 4.02 24.50
CA TYR A 340 -25.52 5.11 23.82
C TYR A 340 -25.32 5.07 22.30
N GLU A 341 -26.32 5.49 21.53
CA GLU A 341 -26.15 5.77 20.10
C GLU A 341 -25.12 6.90 19.92
N ALA A 342 -24.25 6.74 18.93
CA ALA A 342 -23.18 7.69 18.66
C ALA A 342 -23.50 8.49 17.38
N THR A 343 -23.53 9.82 17.51
CA THR A 343 -23.58 10.73 16.36
C THR A 343 -22.24 10.74 15.61
N ALA A 344 -21.13 10.58 16.34
CA ALA A 344 -19.79 10.42 15.79
C ALA A 344 -18.89 9.65 16.76
N VAL A 345 -17.86 8.98 16.24
CA VAL A 345 -16.88 8.23 17.03
C VAL A 345 -15.47 8.61 16.56
N MET A 346 -14.65 9.14 17.46
CA MET A 346 -13.24 9.38 17.24
C MET A 346 -12.44 8.18 17.76
N LYS A 347 -11.67 7.53 16.87
CA LYS A 347 -10.83 6.38 17.24
C LYS A 347 -9.41 6.81 17.59
N LEU A 348 -8.93 6.39 18.76
CA LEU A 348 -7.60 6.67 19.27
C LEU A 348 -6.66 5.53 18.86
N ALA A 349 -6.37 5.41 17.57
CA ALA A 349 -5.34 4.51 17.08
C ALA A 349 -3.99 5.24 17.05
N VAL A 350 -2.97 4.67 17.68
CA VAL A 350 -1.58 5.13 17.50
C VAL A 350 -1.21 4.94 16.02
N PRO A 351 -0.72 5.98 15.30
CA PRO A 351 -0.24 5.79 13.94
C PRO A 351 0.80 4.68 13.91
N ARG A 352 0.68 3.72 12.98
CA ARG A 352 1.62 2.62 12.83
C ARG A 352 3.04 3.20 12.71
N THR A 353 3.90 2.93 13.69
CA THR A 353 5.28 3.43 13.76
C THR A 353 6.02 3.20 12.44
N VAL A 354 6.88 4.15 12.04
CA VAL A 354 7.76 4.09 10.84
C VAL A 354 8.46 2.72 10.70
N ALA A 355 8.82 2.08 11.81
CA ALA A 355 9.41 0.74 11.85
C ALA A 355 8.57 -0.35 11.15
N ASN A 356 7.24 -0.33 11.29
CA ASN A 356 6.35 -1.32 10.66
C ASN A 356 6.17 -1.06 9.16
N MET A 357 6.24 0.20 8.74
CA MET A 357 6.22 0.58 7.33
C MET A 357 7.51 0.15 6.63
N LEU A 358 8.66 0.40 7.26
CA LEU A 358 9.97 -0.05 6.77
C LEU A 358 10.04 -1.58 6.68
N LEU A 359 9.54 -2.31 7.68
CA LEU A 359 9.50 -3.78 7.64
C LEU A 359 8.65 -4.29 6.47
N SER A 360 7.49 -3.66 6.21
CA SER A 360 6.63 -4.03 5.07
C SER A 360 7.32 -3.77 3.72
N ILE A 361 8.07 -2.67 3.60
CA ILE A 361 8.86 -2.35 2.40
C ILE A 361 9.97 -3.38 2.21
N VAL A 362 10.70 -3.74 3.27
CA VAL A 362 11.77 -4.74 3.22
C VAL A 362 11.23 -6.10 2.83
N VAL A 363 10.12 -6.55 3.43
CA VAL A 363 9.47 -7.82 3.08
C VAL A 363 8.96 -7.79 1.64
N GLY A 364 8.31 -6.70 1.21
CA GLY A 364 7.87 -6.53 -0.17
C GLY A 364 9.02 -6.59 -1.18
N ALA A 365 10.14 -5.91 -0.89
CA ALA A 365 11.34 -5.96 -1.70
C ALA A 365 11.97 -7.36 -1.75
N ALA A 366 12.00 -8.07 -0.62
CA ALA A 366 12.52 -9.44 -0.55
C ALA A 366 11.67 -10.41 -1.40
N VAL A 367 10.34 -10.31 -1.32
CA VAL A 367 9.43 -11.12 -2.13
C VAL A 367 9.61 -10.80 -3.62
N ALA A 368 9.68 -9.52 -4.00
CA ALA A 368 9.90 -9.11 -5.38
C ALA A 368 11.26 -9.59 -5.93
N PHE A 369 12.31 -9.57 -5.11
CA PHE A 369 13.62 -10.08 -5.49
C PHE A 369 13.59 -11.61 -5.68
N LEU A 370 12.91 -12.34 -4.79
CA LEU A 370 12.82 -13.80 -4.87
C LEU A 370 12.01 -14.24 -6.09
N THR A 371 10.89 -13.58 -6.38
CA THR A 371 10.08 -13.86 -7.59
C THR A 371 10.86 -13.53 -8.86
N TYR A 372 11.59 -12.43 -8.89
CA TYR A 372 12.51 -12.09 -9.99
C TYR A 372 13.58 -13.17 -10.20
N LYS A 373 14.24 -13.63 -9.12
CA LYS A 373 15.25 -14.69 -9.20
C LYS A 373 14.66 -16.01 -9.70
N LEU A 374 13.47 -16.38 -9.24
CA LEU A 374 12.79 -17.59 -9.69
C LEU A 374 12.43 -17.50 -11.18
N ALA A 375 11.87 -16.36 -11.62
CA ALA A 375 11.57 -16.13 -13.03
C ALA A 375 12.83 -16.21 -13.90
N ARG A 376 13.95 -15.63 -13.45
CA ARG A 376 15.26 -15.72 -14.13
C ARG A 376 15.75 -17.16 -14.26
N LEU A 377 15.65 -17.97 -13.21
CA LEU A 377 16.05 -19.38 -13.26
C LEU A 377 15.23 -20.17 -14.29
N ILE A 378 13.92 -19.92 -14.37
CA ILE A 378 13.04 -20.56 -15.36
C ILE A 378 13.41 -20.13 -16.78
N ILE A 379 13.63 -18.83 -16.99
CA ILE A 379 13.94 -18.26 -18.30
C ILE A 379 15.32 -18.73 -18.79
N GLU A 380 16.33 -18.73 -17.94
CA GLU A 380 17.71 -19.15 -18.28
C GLU A 380 17.79 -20.64 -18.65
N GLY A 381 16.89 -21.45 -18.09
CA GLY A 381 16.77 -22.88 -18.40
C GLY A 381 17.97 -23.70 -17.92
N GLY A 382 18.12 -24.91 -18.47
CA GLY A 382 19.15 -25.86 -18.03
C GLY A 382 20.57 -25.32 -18.22
N GLN A 383 21.38 -25.39 -17.16
CA GLN A 383 22.79 -24.98 -17.16
C GLN A 383 23.71 -26.20 -17.10
N PHE A 384 24.80 -26.19 -17.87
CA PHE A 384 25.82 -27.23 -17.82
C PHE A 384 26.79 -26.95 -16.67
N ARG A 385 26.88 -27.86 -15.71
CA ARG A 385 27.60 -27.64 -14.43
C ARG A 385 28.88 -28.46 -14.27
N LYS A 386 29.16 -29.42 -15.15
CA LYS A 386 30.40 -30.21 -15.07
C LYS A 386 31.60 -29.33 -15.44
N SER A 387 32.72 -29.57 -14.78
CA SER A 387 33.99 -28.84 -14.95
C SER A 387 34.91 -29.48 -15.99
N THR A 388 34.36 -30.22 -16.97
CA THR A 388 35.13 -30.92 -18.00
C THR A 388 36.11 -29.99 -18.70
N ARG A 389 37.38 -30.44 -18.80
CA ARG A 389 38.47 -29.70 -19.44
C ARG A 389 38.57 -30.00 -20.94
N CYS A 390 39.19 -29.08 -21.66
CA CYS A 390 39.47 -29.14 -23.09
C CYS A 390 40.97 -29.07 -23.38
N ASP A 391 41.82 -29.35 -22.40
CA ASP A 391 43.28 -29.27 -22.56
C ASP A 391 43.75 -30.13 -23.75
N GLY A 392 44.53 -29.52 -24.65
CA GLY A 392 45.03 -30.17 -25.86
C GLY A 392 44.00 -30.40 -26.97
N LYS A 393 42.73 -29.99 -26.80
CA LYS A 393 41.69 -30.10 -27.82
C LYS A 393 41.67 -28.88 -28.73
N VAL A 394 41.49 -29.11 -30.04
CA VAL A 394 41.32 -28.08 -31.06
C VAL A 394 39.85 -27.94 -31.41
N ILE A 395 39.36 -26.70 -31.35
CA ILE A 395 37.94 -26.37 -31.37
C ILE A 395 37.71 -25.33 -32.46
N LEU A 396 36.81 -25.61 -33.40
CA LEU A 396 36.40 -24.67 -34.44
C LEU A 396 34.95 -24.24 -34.23
N ILE A 397 34.70 -22.93 -34.17
CA ILE A 397 33.37 -22.34 -33.96
C ILE A 397 33.07 -21.34 -35.07
N THR A 398 31.99 -21.58 -35.82
CA THR A 398 31.53 -20.63 -36.84
C THR A 398 30.69 -19.51 -36.19
N GLY A 399 30.87 -18.25 -36.63
CA GLY A 399 30.04 -17.12 -36.19
C GLY A 399 30.18 -16.77 -34.69
N ALA A 400 31.41 -16.85 -34.16
CA ALA A 400 31.72 -16.61 -32.75
C ALA A 400 32.16 -15.16 -32.44
N ASN A 401 31.83 -14.20 -33.30
CA ASN A 401 32.12 -12.78 -33.05
C ASN A 401 31.08 -12.08 -32.14
N THR A 402 29.92 -12.71 -31.89
CA THR A 402 28.86 -12.15 -31.04
C THR A 402 28.00 -13.26 -30.42
N GLY A 403 27.16 -12.89 -29.46
CA GLY A 403 26.11 -13.74 -28.90
C GLY A 403 26.59 -15.11 -28.40
N ILE A 404 25.82 -16.15 -28.72
CA ILE A 404 26.02 -17.53 -28.24
C ILE A 404 27.40 -18.07 -28.64
N GLY A 405 27.84 -17.82 -29.88
CA GLY A 405 29.13 -18.32 -30.37
C GLY A 405 30.32 -17.71 -29.61
N LYS A 406 30.26 -16.41 -29.31
CA LYS A 406 31.29 -15.71 -28.52
C LYS A 406 31.39 -16.26 -27.10
N GLU A 407 30.27 -16.48 -26.43
CA GLU A 407 30.25 -17.08 -25.09
C GLU A 407 30.71 -18.54 -25.11
N THR A 408 30.34 -19.30 -26.13
CA THR A 408 30.83 -20.68 -26.32
C THR A 408 32.35 -20.70 -26.48
N ALA A 409 32.91 -19.79 -27.30
CA ALA A 409 34.35 -19.64 -27.47
C ALA A 409 35.05 -19.28 -26.15
N ARG A 410 34.51 -18.30 -25.41
CA ARG A 410 35.03 -17.86 -24.11
C ARG A 410 35.07 -19.00 -23.09
N GLU A 411 34.00 -19.78 -22.99
CA GLU A 411 33.88 -20.88 -22.03
C GLU A 411 34.77 -22.08 -22.39
N LEU A 412 34.93 -22.39 -23.67
CA LEU A 412 35.84 -23.45 -24.13
C LEU A 412 37.32 -23.06 -23.98
N LEU A 413 37.65 -21.80 -24.22
CA LEU A 413 38.99 -21.26 -23.96
C LEU A 413 39.33 -21.32 -22.47
N LYS A 414 38.42 -20.90 -21.57
CA LYS A 414 38.59 -21.03 -20.11
C LYS A 414 38.84 -22.48 -19.67
N ARG A 415 38.32 -23.45 -20.43
CA ARG A 415 38.50 -24.88 -20.19
C ARG A 415 39.79 -25.45 -20.79
N GLY A 416 40.66 -24.62 -21.37
CA GLY A 416 41.98 -25.02 -21.89
C GLY A 416 41.99 -25.44 -23.36
N GLY A 417 40.89 -25.24 -24.08
CA GLY A 417 40.83 -25.55 -25.51
C GLY A 417 41.56 -24.52 -26.35
N LYS A 418 42.16 -24.96 -27.46
CA LYS A 418 42.66 -24.10 -28.52
C LYS A 418 41.51 -23.75 -29.46
N VAL A 419 41.05 -22.50 -29.43
CA VAL A 419 39.79 -22.09 -30.05
C VAL A 419 40.01 -21.30 -31.34
N TYR A 420 39.44 -21.77 -32.43
CA TYR A 420 39.35 -21.07 -33.71
C TYR A 420 37.95 -20.46 -33.85
N ILE A 421 37.88 -19.13 -33.94
CA ILE A 421 36.65 -18.41 -34.29
C ILE A 421 36.66 -18.04 -35.78
N ALA A 422 35.76 -18.66 -36.53
CA ALA A 422 35.65 -18.48 -37.98
C ALA A 422 34.46 -17.60 -38.32
N CYS A 423 34.73 -16.41 -38.87
CA CYS A 423 33.73 -15.35 -39.06
C CYS A 423 33.91 -14.64 -40.39
N ARG A 424 32.81 -14.12 -40.94
CA ARG A 424 32.85 -13.36 -42.21
C ARG A 424 33.60 -12.03 -42.09
N SER A 425 33.45 -11.32 -40.97
CA SER A 425 34.14 -10.05 -40.72
C SER A 425 35.32 -10.30 -39.79
N LEU A 426 36.54 -10.19 -40.33
CA LEU A 426 37.78 -10.31 -39.55
C LEU A 426 37.87 -9.22 -38.48
N GLU A 427 37.45 -8.00 -38.77
CA GLU A 427 37.45 -6.88 -37.83
C GLU A 427 36.63 -7.22 -36.58
N ARG A 428 35.33 -7.53 -36.73
CA ARG A 428 34.45 -7.89 -35.62
C ARG A 428 34.91 -9.16 -34.88
N ALA A 429 35.54 -10.09 -35.59
CA ALA A 429 36.08 -11.30 -34.98
C ALA A 429 37.32 -11.01 -34.13
N ASN A 430 38.20 -10.10 -34.58
CA ASN A 430 39.35 -9.64 -33.80
C ASN A 430 38.92 -8.83 -32.57
N GLU A 431 37.88 -8.00 -32.66
CA GLU A 431 37.28 -7.34 -31.50
C GLU A 431 36.77 -8.36 -30.48
N ALA A 432 36.02 -9.38 -30.93
CA ALA A 432 35.53 -10.43 -30.06
C ALA A 432 36.66 -11.24 -29.42
N ARG A 433 37.73 -11.55 -30.17
CA ARG A 433 38.95 -12.17 -29.65
C ARG A 433 39.56 -11.31 -28.55
N ASN A 434 39.79 -10.03 -28.80
CA ASN A 434 40.44 -9.12 -27.84
C ASN A 434 39.63 -9.02 -26.55
N ASP A 435 38.30 -8.92 -26.65
CA ASP A 435 37.42 -8.92 -25.48
C ASP A 435 37.48 -10.25 -24.70
N ILE A 436 37.47 -11.40 -25.39
CA ILE A 436 37.64 -12.71 -24.74
C ILE A 436 39.00 -12.80 -24.04
N VAL A 437 40.09 -12.38 -24.70
CA VAL A 437 41.44 -12.39 -24.10
C VAL A 437 41.47 -11.48 -22.88
N ALA A 438 40.90 -10.27 -22.95
CA ALA A 438 40.84 -9.35 -21.82
C ALA A 438 40.06 -9.92 -20.62
N GLN A 439 38.96 -10.64 -20.87
CA GLN A 439 38.14 -11.24 -19.81
C GLN A 439 38.71 -12.54 -19.23
N THR A 440 39.57 -13.25 -19.97
CA THR A 440 40.06 -14.58 -19.58
C THR A 440 41.54 -14.59 -19.20
N GLY A 441 42.33 -13.66 -19.71
CA GLY A 441 43.79 -13.69 -19.62
C GLY A 441 44.45 -14.78 -20.48
N LEU A 442 43.71 -15.43 -21.39
CA LEU A 442 44.17 -16.58 -22.17
C LEU A 442 44.31 -16.22 -23.66
N GLY A 443 45.41 -16.66 -24.28
CA GLY A 443 45.78 -16.29 -25.65
C GLY A 443 45.51 -17.32 -26.75
N GLU A 444 45.09 -18.54 -26.41
CA GLU A 444 44.87 -19.66 -27.35
C GLU A 444 43.55 -19.53 -28.15
N ILE A 445 43.31 -18.35 -28.71
CA ILE A 445 42.14 -18.04 -29.53
C ILE A 445 42.53 -17.37 -30.86
N HIS A 446 42.21 -18.04 -31.96
CA HIS A 446 42.64 -17.69 -33.31
C HIS A 446 41.46 -17.26 -34.19
N VAL A 447 41.64 -16.18 -34.95
CA VAL A 447 40.62 -15.64 -35.85
C VAL A 447 40.90 -16.09 -37.28
N ARG A 448 39.90 -16.59 -37.98
CA ARG A 448 39.99 -16.94 -39.40
C ARG A 448 38.76 -16.40 -40.16
N GLU A 449 38.99 -16.01 -41.41
CA GLU A 449 37.91 -15.56 -42.29
C GLU A 449 37.12 -16.77 -42.80
N LEU A 450 35.80 -16.71 -42.67
CA LEU A 450 34.88 -17.70 -43.24
C LEU A 450 33.54 -17.05 -43.57
N ASP A 451 33.22 -16.97 -44.87
CA ASP A 451 31.92 -16.57 -45.36
C ASP A 451 31.11 -17.80 -45.80
N LEU A 452 30.16 -18.22 -44.97
CA LEU A 452 29.29 -19.36 -45.26
C LEU A 452 28.33 -19.12 -46.44
N ALA A 453 28.21 -17.88 -46.93
CA ALA A 453 27.48 -17.56 -48.15
C ALA A 453 28.34 -17.70 -49.43
N SER A 454 29.50 -18.36 -49.35
CA SER A 454 30.42 -18.55 -50.46
C SER A 454 31.12 -19.92 -50.39
N MET A 455 30.81 -20.83 -51.31
CA MET A 455 31.42 -22.16 -51.36
C MET A 455 32.94 -22.09 -51.58
N GLU A 456 33.42 -21.11 -52.35
CA GLU A 456 34.84 -20.82 -52.51
C GLU A 456 35.50 -20.43 -51.17
N SER A 457 34.89 -19.51 -50.41
CA SER A 457 35.39 -19.11 -49.08
C SER A 457 35.49 -20.31 -48.14
N ILE A 458 34.46 -21.17 -48.13
CA ILE A 458 34.43 -22.39 -47.31
C ILE A 458 35.57 -23.34 -47.68
N ARG A 459 35.81 -23.58 -48.98
CA ARG A 459 36.90 -24.45 -49.44
C ARG A 459 38.28 -23.88 -49.11
N LYS A 460 38.47 -22.57 -49.33
CA LYS A 460 39.71 -21.86 -48.98
C LYS A 460 40.00 -21.95 -47.49
N PHE A 461 38.98 -21.70 -46.65
CA PHE A 461 39.08 -21.82 -45.20
C PHE A 461 39.44 -23.25 -44.78
N ALA A 462 38.72 -24.26 -45.28
CA ALA A 462 38.94 -25.65 -44.91
C ALA A 462 40.35 -26.12 -45.28
N LYS A 463 40.82 -25.78 -46.49
CA LYS A 463 42.19 -26.08 -46.94
C LYS A 463 43.23 -25.46 -45.99
N GLY A 464 43.11 -24.16 -45.71
CA GLY A 464 44.06 -23.47 -44.82
C GLY A 464 44.04 -24.03 -43.39
N PHE A 465 42.87 -24.37 -42.86
CA PHE A 465 42.75 -24.98 -41.53
C PHE A 465 43.41 -26.36 -41.47
N LEU A 466 43.23 -27.18 -42.51
CA LEU A 466 43.83 -28.52 -42.59
C LEU A 466 45.36 -28.50 -42.74
N GLU A 467 45.89 -27.46 -43.39
CA GLU A 467 47.34 -27.21 -43.49
C GLU A 467 47.94 -26.74 -42.15
N GLU A 468 47.20 -25.94 -41.38
CA GLU A 468 47.66 -25.35 -40.13
C GLU A 468 47.59 -26.31 -38.93
N GLU A 469 46.46 -27.00 -38.77
CA GLU A 469 46.23 -27.89 -37.65
C GLU A 469 46.47 -29.34 -38.05
N SER A 470 46.74 -30.21 -37.08
CA SER A 470 46.83 -31.67 -37.29
C SER A 470 45.67 -32.44 -36.67
N ARG A 471 44.83 -31.77 -35.86
CA ARG A 471 43.68 -32.35 -35.15
C ARG A 471 42.46 -31.42 -35.19
N LEU A 472 41.27 -31.97 -35.02
CA LEU A 472 40.03 -31.22 -34.80
C LEU A 472 39.11 -32.05 -33.91
N ASP A 473 38.89 -31.61 -32.68
CA ASP A 473 38.13 -32.34 -31.68
C ASP A 473 36.66 -31.89 -31.62
N LEU A 474 36.41 -30.59 -31.81
CA LEU A 474 35.08 -30.02 -31.74
C LEU A 474 34.82 -29.10 -32.93
N LEU A 475 33.81 -29.44 -33.73
CA LEU A 475 33.26 -28.56 -34.77
C LEU A 475 31.90 -28.03 -34.31
N ILE A 476 31.78 -26.73 -34.08
CA ILE A 476 30.55 -26.07 -33.65
C ILE A 476 30.04 -25.19 -34.78
N ASN A 477 29.07 -25.72 -35.52
CA ASN A 477 28.32 -25.04 -36.57
C ASN A 477 27.27 -24.12 -35.94
N ASN A 478 27.73 -22.98 -35.42
CA ASN A 478 26.93 -22.02 -34.65
C ASN A 478 26.37 -20.86 -35.50
N ALA A 479 27.07 -20.45 -36.55
CA ALA A 479 26.68 -19.29 -37.35
C ALA A 479 25.25 -19.43 -37.90
N GLY A 480 24.57 -18.30 -38.07
CA GLY A 480 23.30 -18.31 -38.76
C GLY A 480 22.67 -16.94 -38.95
N VAL A 481 21.72 -16.89 -39.87
CA VAL A 481 20.89 -15.74 -40.18
C VAL A 481 19.42 -16.12 -40.04
N MET A 482 18.57 -15.16 -39.69
CA MET A 482 17.15 -15.40 -39.40
C MET A 482 16.26 -14.34 -40.04
N ALA A 483 15.16 -14.80 -40.62
CA ALA A 483 14.09 -13.97 -41.18
C ALA A 483 14.63 -12.87 -42.14
N CYS A 484 15.60 -13.23 -42.98
CA CYS A 484 16.16 -12.29 -43.94
C CYS A 484 15.13 -11.98 -45.04
N PRO A 485 15.13 -10.76 -45.61
CA PRO A 485 14.53 -10.52 -46.92
C PRO A 485 15.05 -11.51 -47.97
N LYS A 486 14.29 -11.76 -49.04
CA LYS A 486 14.71 -12.69 -50.10
C LYS A 486 16.03 -12.19 -50.69
N ALA A 487 17.07 -13.02 -50.57
CA ALA A 487 18.40 -12.75 -51.09
C ALA A 487 19.06 -14.08 -51.45
N LEU A 488 20.08 -14.03 -52.30
CA LEU A 488 20.86 -15.19 -52.70
C LEU A 488 22.30 -15.06 -52.20
N THR A 489 22.90 -16.20 -51.87
CA THR A 489 24.35 -16.34 -51.63
C THR A 489 25.13 -16.11 -52.92
N LYS A 490 26.47 -16.04 -52.84
CA LYS A 490 27.33 -15.88 -54.03
C LYS A 490 27.17 -17.03 -55.03
N ASP A 491 26.75 -18.20 -54.54
CA ASP A 491 26.56 -19.41 -55.33
C ASP A 491 25.10 -19.61 -55.79
N GLY A 492 24.22 -18.63 -55.58
CA GLY A 492 22.83 -18.67 -56.04
C GLY A 492 21.84 -19.41 -55.12
N PHE A 493 22.21 -19.69 -53.87
CA PHE A 493 21.32 -20.33 -52.90
C PHE A 493 20.50 -19.31 -52.11
N GLU A 494 19.28 -19.65 -51.70
CA GLU A 494 18.51 -18.86 -50.75
C GLU A 494 19.34 -18.59 -49.49
N GLN A 495 19.39 -17.33 -49.05
CA GLN A 495 20.31 -16.85 -48.04
C GLN A 495 20.30 -17.67 -46.73
N GLN A 496 19.12 -18.02 -46.20
CA GLN A 496 19.00 -18.74 -44.93
C GLN A 496 19.36 -20.22 -45.06
N LEU A 497 18.90 -20.90 -46.10
CA LEU A 497 19.30 -22.27 -46.43
C LEU A 497 20.81 -22.35 -46.73
N GLY A 498 21.31 -21.44 -47.55
CA GLY A 498 22.69 -21.34 -47.97
C GLY A 498 23.65 -21.17 -46.79
N VAL A 499 23.39 -20.20 -45.93
CA VAL A 499 24.26 -19.93 -44.76
C VAL A 499 24.05 -20.95 -43.63
N ASN A 500 22.80 -21.23 -43.25
CA ASN A 500 22.54 -21.99 -42.02
C ASN A 500 22.80 -23.48 -42.21
N HIS A 501 22.57 -24.02 -43.43
CA HIS A 501 22.65 -25.44 -43.74
C HIS A 501 23.73 -25.77 -44.78
N LEU A 502 23.62 -25.29 -46.04
CA LEU A 502 24.53 -25.73 -47.12
C LEU A 502 26.00 -25.37 -46.86
N GLY A 503 26.26 -24.18 -46.32
CA GLY A 503 27.62 -23.75 -45.99
C GLY A 503 28.24 -24.61 -44.88
N HIS A 504 27.48 -24.93 -43.84
CA HIS A 504 27.92 -25.85 -42.78
C HIS A 504 28.02 -27.30 -43.25
N PHE A 505 27.13 -27.73 -44.14
CA PHE A 505 27.17 -29.05 -44.76
C PHE A 505 28.49 -29.24 -45.50
N LEU A 506 28.88 -28.29 -46.36
CA LEU A 506 30.15 -28.35 -47.09
C LEU A 506 31.34 -28.29 -46.12
N LEU A 507 31.35 -27.32 -45.19
CA LEU A 507 32.43 -27.17 -44.21
C LEU A 507 32.67 -28.46 -43.42
N THR A 508 31.59 -29.06 -42.91
CA THR A 508 31.65 -30.27 -42.09
C THR A 508 32.23 -31.43 -42.90
N ASN A 509 31.80 -31.61 -44.15
CA ASN A 509 32.29 -32.69 -44.99
C ASN A 509 33.76 -32.50 -45.38
N LEU A 510 34.21 -31.27 -45.66
CA LEU A 510 35.61 -30.98 -45.97
C LEU A 510 36.56 -31.21 -44.78
N LEU A 511 36.06 -31.06 -43.54
CA LEU A 511 36.83 -31.28 -42.32
C LEU A 511 36.61 -32.69 -41.71
N LEU A 512 35.80 -33.52 -42.35
CA LEU A 512 35.29 -34.75 -41.77
C LEU A 512 36.41 -35.77 -41.50
N ASP A 513 37.34 -35.92 -42.43
CA ASP A 513 38.44 -36.86 -42.27
C ASP A 513 39.40 -36.45 -41.15
N ARG A 514 39.55 -35.13 -40.91
CA ARG A 514 40.31 -34.64 -39.76
C ARG A 514 39.61 -34.94 -38.43
N LEU A 515 38.28 -34.81 -38.37
CA LEU A 515 37.50 -35.19 -37.20
C LEU A 515 37.62 -36.70 -36.91
N LYS A 516 37.54 -37.55 -37.95
CA LYS A 516 37.72 -39.00 -37.84
C LYS A 516 39.14 -39.41 -37.41
N ALA A 517 40.14 -38.58 -37.69
CA ALA A 517 41.51 -38.78 -37.22
C ALA A 517 41.75 -38.27 -35.79
N SER A 518 40.76 -37.59 -35.18
CA SER A 518 40.87 -36.99 -33.84
C SER A 518 39.86 -37.54 -32.81
N PRO A 519 39.52 -38.85 -32.78
CA PRO A 519 38.51 -39.35 -31.85
C PRO A 519 39.00 -39.30 -30.39
N PRO A 520 38.10 -39.09 -29.41
CA PRO A 520 36.69 -38.79 -29.59
C PRO A 520 36.47 -37.34 -30.03
N SER A 521 35.82 -37.14 -31.18
CA SER A 521 35.50 -35.81 -31.72
C SER A 521 33.99 -35.62 -31.90
N ARG A 522 33.53 -34.37 -31.87
CA ARG A 522 32.11 -34.03 -31.88
C ARG A 522 31.77 -32.90 -32.84
N ILE A 523 30.62 -33.03 -33.46
CA ILE A 523 30.03 -32.04 -34.36
C ILE A 523 28.73 -31.53 -33.74
N ILE A 524 28.64 -30.23 -33.49
CA ILE A 524 27.48 -29.61 -32.87
C ILE A 524 26.84 -28.66 -33.88
N ASN A 525 25.62 -28.97 -34.29
CA ASN A 525 24.85 -28.20 -35.26
C ASN A 525 23.76 -27.37 -34.56
N LEU A 526 23.88 -26.04 -34.61
CA LEU A 526 22.84 -25.19 -34.02
C LEU A 526 21.58 -25.16 -34.90
N SER A 527 20.50 -25.62 -34.31
CA SER A 527 19.13 -25.57 -34.83
C SER A 527 18.31 -24.56 -34.00
N SER A 528 16.99 -24.73 -33.92
CA SER A 528 16.05 -23.87 -33.20
C SER A 528 14.74 -24.63 -32.94
N LEU A 529 13.94 -24.18 -31.98
CA LEU A 529 12.54 -24.60 -31.84
C LEU A 529 11.75 -24.42 -33.16
N ALA A 530 12.16 -23.46 -33.99
CA ALA A 530 11.63 -23.21 -35.33
C ALA A 530 11.60 -24.46 -36.24
N HIS A 531 12.51 -25.43 -36.03
CA HIS A 531 12.52 -26.68 -36.80
C HIS A 531 11.20 -27.45 -36.71
N LYS A 532 10.46 -27.32 -35.59
CA LYS A 532 9.17 -28.00 -35.39
C LYS A 532 8.09 -27.52 -36.36
N TYR A 533 8.23 -26.30 -36.87
CA TYR A 533 7.32 -25.67 -37.83
C TYR A 533 7.85 -25.71 -39.27
N GLY A 534 9.07 -26.23 -39.47
CA GLY A 534 9.68 -26.35 -40.79
C GLY A 534 9.14 -27.52 -41.60
N LYS A 535 9.25 -27.41 -42.93
CA LYS A 535 9.06 -28.49 -43.89
C LYS A 535 10.17 -28.38 -44.93
N ILE A 536 10.68 -29.50 -45.42
CA ILE A 536 11.65 -29.54 -46.51
C ILE A 536 10.85 -29.56 -47.82
N ASN A 537 10.92 -28.46 -48.58
CA ASN A 537 10.24 -28.37 -49.86
C ASN A 537 11.09 -29.03 -50.96
N ARG A 538 10.84 -30.30 -51.26
CA ARG A 538 11.60 -31.02 -52.30
C ARG A 538 11.48 -30.42 -53.70
N LYS A 539 10.38 -29.72 -53.99
CA LYS A 539 10.10 -29.15 -55.31
C LYS A 539 10.71 -27.76 -55.49
N ASP A 540 10.96 -27.06 -54.39
CA ASP A 540 11.47 -25.69 -54.39
C ASP A 540 12.29 -25.45 -53.12
N LEU A 541 13.36 -26.23 -52.97
CA LEU A 541 14.22 -26.18 -51.78
C LEU A 541 14.85 -24.79 -51.65
N ASN A 542 15.20 -24.19 -52.78
CA ASN A 542 15.83 -22.88 -52.92
C ASN A 542 14.83 -21.69 -52.86
N SER A 543 13.54 -21.94 -52.61
CA SER A 543 12.50 -20.90 -52.51
C SER A 543 12.47 -19.92 -53.70
N GLU A 544 12.68 -20.45 -54.91
CA GLU A 544 12.70 -19.69 -56.15
C GLU A 544 11.31 -19.17 -56.50
N HIS A 545 10.28 -19.99 -56.32
CA HIS A 545 8.91 -19.67 -56.70
C HIS A 545 8.15 -18.86 -55.63
N SER A 546 8.30 -19.22 -54.35
CA SER A 546 7.62 -18.54 -53.25
C SER A 546 8.53 -18.41 -52.04
N TYR A 547 8.61 -17.21 -51.45
CA TYR A 547 9.47 -16.94 -50.32
C TYR A 547 8.70 -16.34 -49.14
N ASN A 548 8.80 -17.01 -47.99
CA ASN A 548 8.39 -16.48 -46.70
C ASN A 548 9.58 -16.55 -45.75
N GLN A 549 9.92 -15.41 -45.14
CA GLN A 549 11.13 -15.25 -44.31
C GLN A 549 11.18 -16.23 -43.13
N VAL A 550 10.03 -16.46 -42.47
CA VAL A 550 9.93 -17.35 -41.31
C VAL A 550 9.94 -18.81 -41.76
N THR A 551 9.19 -19.17 -42.81
CA THR A 551 9.17 -20.54 -43.34
C THR A 551 10.54 -20.98 -43.85
N ALA A 552 11.27 -20.10 -44.55
CA ALA A 552 12.64 -20.36 -45.00
C ALA A 552 13.60 -20.59 -43.82
N TYR A 553 13.49 -19.78 -42.76
CA TYR A 553 14.24 -20.00 -41.52
C TYR A 553 13.93 -21.37 -40.90
N CYS A 554 12.65 -21.69 -40.73
CA CYS A 554 12.18 -22.96 -40.18
C CYS A 554 12.67 -24.16 -41.01
N GLN A 555 12.65 -24.05 -42.35
CA GLN A 555 13.22 -25.04 -43.27
C GLN A 555 14.72 -25.22 -43.02
N SER A 556 15.50 -24.14 -42.95
CA SER A 556 16.94 -24.22 -42.71
C SER A 556 17.30 -24.85 -41.36
N LYS A 557 16.53 -24.56 -40.30
CA LYS A 557 16.76 -25.14 -38.96
C LYS A 557 16.29 -26.59 -38.86
N LEU A 558 15.27 -26.99 -39.62
CA LEU A 558 14.91 -28.38 -39.82
C LEU A 558 15.99 -29.15 -40.58
N ALA A 559 16.56 -28.55 -41.62
CA ALA A 559 17.67 -29.14 -42.38
C ALA A 559 18.86 -29.48 -41.46
N ASN A 560 19.23 -28.60 -40.53
CA ASN A 560 20.30 -28.88 -39.55
C ASN A 560 20.00 -30.09 -38.65
N VAL A 561 18.73 -30.31 -38.26
CA VAL A 561 18.34 -31.50 -37.47
C VAL A 561 18.45 -32.76 -38.31
N MET A 562 17.91 -32.75 -39.52
CA MET A 562 17.99 -33.90 -40.45
C MET A 562 19.43 -34.22 -40.83
N PHE A 563 20.25 -33.19 -41.09
CA PHE A 563 21.68 -33.32 -41.34
C PHE A 563 22.39 -34.01 -40.19
N THR A 564 22.14 -33.59 -38.95
CA THR A 564 22.75 -34.21 -37.77
C THR A 564 22.41 -35.69 -37.67
N ARG A 565 21.14 -36.06 -37.90
CA ARG A 565 20.69 -37.46 -37.86
C ARG A 565 21.35 -38.31 -38.92
N GLU A 566 21.39 -37.82 -40.15
CA GLU A 566 22.00 -38.54 -41.27
C GLU A 566 23.52 -38.63 -41.10
N LEU A 567 24.16 -37.55 -40.65
CA LEU A 567 25.58 -37.52 -40.31
C LEU A 567 25.94 -38.56 -39.24
N ALA A 568 25.13 -38.67 -38.19
CA ALA A 568 25.35 -39.66 -37.13
C ALA A 568 25.31 -41.10 -37.64
N LYS A 569 24.41 -41.42 -38.59
CA LYS A 569 24.37 -42.74 -39.24
C LYS A 569 25.63 -43.00 -40.05
N ARG A 570 26.05 -42.02 -40.85
CA ARG A 570 27.24 -42.12 -41.71
C ARG A 570 28.55 -42.18 -40.93
N LEU A 571 28.56 -41.69 -39.69
CA LEU A 571 29.73 -41.69 -38.80
C LEU A 571 29.78 -42.87 -37.82
N GLN A 572 28.83 -43.80 -37.89
CA GLN A 572 28.83 -44.96 -37.00
C GLN A 572 30.16 -45.73 -37.08
N GLY A 573 30.76 -46.02 -35.93
CA GLY A 573 32.03 -46.74 -35.84
C GLY A 573 33.30 -45.89 -36.04
N THR A 574 33.18 -44.59 -36.34
CA THR A 574 34.34 -43.70 -36.56
C THR A 574 34.86 -43.01 -35.31
N GLY A 575 34.14 -43.11 -34.19
CA GLY A 575 34.45 -42.35 -32.96
C GLY A 575 34.06 -40.86 -33.01
N VAL A 576 33.39 -40.43 -34.09
CA VAL A 576 32.87 -39.06 -34.23
C VAL A 576 31.37 -39.04 -33.94
N THR A 577 30.91 -38.13 -33.07
CA THR A 577 29.48 -37.96 -32.76
C THR A 577 28.92 -36.65 -33.26
N ALA A 578 27.61 -36.59 -33.52
CA ALA A 578 26.94 -35.40 -34.01
C ALA A 578 25.69 -35.08 -33.17
N TYR A 579 25.48 -33.81 -32.80
CA TYR A 579 24.33 -33.36 -32.01
C TYR A 579 23.69 -32.11 -32.58
N ALA A 580 22.37 -32.03 -32.53
CA ALA A 580 21.60 -30.86 -32.90
C ALA A 580 21.18 -30.10 -31.64
N VAL A 581 21.39 -28.78 -31.61
CA VAL A 581 21.16 -27.98 -30.40
C VAL A 581 20.20 -26.84 -30.66
N HIS A 582 19.24 -26.65 -29.76
CA HIS A 582 18.49 -25.40 -29.64
C HIS A 582 18.94 -24.61 -28.40
N PRO A 583 19.41 -23.37 -28.58
CA PRO A 583 19.95 -22.55 -27.48
C PRO A 583 18.86 -21.86 -26.62
N GLY A 584 17.57 -22.06 -26.90
CA GLY A 584 16.49 -21.25 -26.32
C GLY A 584 16.28 -19.92 -27.04
N THR A 585 15.45 -19.05 -26.45
CA THR A 585 15.24 -17.68 -26.93
C THR A 585 16.24 -16.76 -26.25
N VAL A 586 17.30 -16.40 -26.98
CA VAL A 586 18.48 -15.71 -26.44
C VAL A 586 18.55 -14.27 -26.95
N ASP A 587 18.87 -13.33 -26.06
CA ASP A 587 19.13 -11.94 -26.42
C ASP A 587 20.41 -11.85 -27.27
N THR A 588 20.24 -11.84 -28.58
CA THR A 588 21.32 -11.79 -29.57
C THR A 588 20.90 -10.92 -30.75
N ASP A 589 21.85 -10.52 -31.60
CA ASP A 589 21.55 -9.78 -32.83
C ASP A 589 20.80 -10.61 -33.90
N LEU A 590 20.41 -11.87 -33.62
CA LEU A 590 19.78 -12.75 -34.60
C LEU A 590 18.44 -12.22 -35.16
N PRO A 591 17.54 -11.58 -34.36
CA PRO A 591 16.25 -11.06 -34.84
C PRO A 591 16.32 -9.75 -35.64
N ARG A 592 17.50 -9.25 -36.00
CA ARG A 592 17.69 -7.91 -36.61
C ARG A 592 16.89 -7.62 -37.89
N HIS A 593 16.37 -8.65 -38.55
CA HIS A 593 15.60 -8.53 -39.80
C HIS A 593 14.08 -8.75 -39.62
N MET A 594 13.58 -8.96 -38.41
CA MET A 594 12.16 -9.28 -38.15
C MET A 594 11.15 -8.12 -38.21
N GLY A 595 11.55 -6.90 -38.63
CA GLY A 595 10.63 -5.79 -38.90
C GLY A 595 9.64 -5.43 -37.78
N SER A 596 8.58 -4.67 -38.13
CA SER A 596 7.68 -3.92 -37.23
C SER A 596 7.00 -4.69 -36.08
N PHE A 597 6.95 -6.03 -36.13
CA PHE A 597 6.38 -6.85 -35.04
C PHE A 597 7.18 -6.73 -33.73
N PHE A 598 8.44 -6.28 -33.81
CA PHE A 598 9.33 -6.05 -32.68
C PHE A 598 9.71 -4.57 -32.49
N PHE A 599 8.98 -3.60 -33.06
CA PHE A 599 9.29 -2.16 -32.88
C PHE A 599 9.32 -1.73 -31.40
N LEU A 600 8.52 -2.38 -30.54
CA LEU A 600 8.58 -2.19 -29.08
C LEU A 600 9.91 -2.62 -28.45
N PHE A 601 10.63 -3.58 -29.05
CA PHE A 601 11.87 -4.16 -28.50
C PHE A 601 13.11 -3.29 -28.72
N ASP A 602 13.09 -2.37 -29.69
CA ASP A 602 14.18 -1.42 -29.92
C ASP A 602 13.93 -0.04 -29.27
N HIS A 603 12.78 0.13 -28.61
CA HIS A 603 12.48 1.33 -27.84
C HIS A 603 13.39 1.38 -26.60
N LYS A 604 14.19 2.45 -26.45
CA LYS A 604 15.21 2.60 -25.39
C LYS A 604 14.67 2.39 -23.96
N LEU A 605 13.40 2.68 -23.73
CA LEU A 605 12.74 2.49 -22.42
C LEU A 605 12.23 1.06 -22.17
N VAL A 606 11.92 0.30 -23.23
CA VAL A 606 11.26 -1.02 -23.15
C VAL A 606 12.27 -2.16 -23.31
N LYS A 607 13.34 -1.92 -24.06
CA LYS A 607 14.45 -2.87 -24.29
C LYS A 607 15.06 -3.45 -22.99
N PRO A 608 15.32 -2.67 -21.92
CA PRO A 608 15.82 -3.21 -20.66
C PRO A 608 14.80 -4.11 -19.95
N LEU A 609 13.51 -3.78 -20.05
CA LEU A 609 12.41 -4.53 -19.44
C LEU A 609 12.19 -5.87 -20.15
N LEU A 610 12.22 -5.87 -21.48
CA LEU A 610 12.06 -7.08 -22.29
C LEU A 610 13.27 -8.01 -22.23
N ARG A 611 14.49 -7.48 -22.00
CA ARG A 611 15.71 -8.27 -21.77
C ARG A 611 15.57 -9.30 -20.64
N VAL A 612 14.75 -9.00 -19.64
CA VAL A 612 14.50 -9.93 -18.53
C VAL A 612 13.82 -11.22 -19.01
N ALA A 613 13.02 -11.14 -20.08
CA ALA A 613 12.27 -12.26 -20.66
C ALA A 613 13.13 -13.19 -21.56
N PHE A 614 14.39 -12.83 -21.84
CA PHE A 614 15.29 -13.60 -22.69
C PHE A 614 16.43 -14.25 -21.89
N LYS A 615 16.94 -15.36 -22.44
CA LYS A 615 18.19 -15.95 -21.97
C LYS A 615 19.36 -15.03 -22.24
N THR A 616 20.32 -15.01 -21.32
CA THR A 616 21.62 -14.41 -21.60
C THR A 616 22.36 -15.22 -22.66
N PRO A 617 23.28 -14.61 -23.44
CA PRO A 617 24.16 -15.34 -24.35
C PRO A 617 24.88 -16.53 -23.69
N LEU A 618 25.32 -16.38 -22.43
CA LEU A 618 25.98 -17.44 -21.68
C LEU A 618 25.02 -18.59 -21.35
N SER A 619 23.80 -18.30 -20.92
CA SER A 619 22.74 -19.30 -20.71
C SER A 619 22.35 -19.99 -22.03
N GLY A 620 22.37 -19.25 -23.14
CA GLY A 620 22.14 -19.78 -24.49
C GLY A 620 23.24 -20.75 -24.96
N ALA A 621 24.49 -20.52 -24.55
CA ALA A 621 25.62 -21.39 -24.87
C ALA A 621 25.60 -22.73 -24.10
N GLN A 622 24.83 -22.85 -23.01
CA GLN A 622 24.92 -24.00 -22.10
C GLN A 622 24.59 -25.33 -22.76
N THR A 623 23.59 -25.39 -23.65
CA THR A 623 23.26 -26.67 -24.32
C THR A 623 24.32 -27.04 -25.35
N THR A 624 24.95 -26.05 -25.99
CA THR A 624 26.11 -26.26 -26.86
C THR A 624 27.29 -26.80 -26.05
N LEU A 625 27.59 -26.20 -24.89
CA LEU A 625 28.63 -26.67 -23.98
C LEU A 625 28.33 -28.07 -23.45
N TYR A 626 27.09 -28.36 -23.04
CA TYR A 626 26.65 -29.68 -22.62
C TYR A 626 26.92 -30.74 -23.68
N THR A 627 26.49 -30.52 -24.92
CA THR A 627 26.71 -31.47 -26.02
C THR A 627 28.18 -31.56 -26.44
N ALA A 628 28.94 -30.48 -26.31
CA ALA A 628 30.38 -30.47 -26.62
C ALA A 628 31.24 -31.16 -25.54
N LEU A 629 30.82 -31.11 -24.26
CA LEU A 629 31.69 -31.43 -23.13
C LEU A 629 31.21 -32.59 -22.24
N ASP A 630 29.94 -32.94 -22.27
CA ASP A 630 29.46 -34.03 -21.42
C ASP A 630 29.85 -35.39 -22.00
N GLU A 631 30.75 -36.10 -21.31
CA GLU A 631 31.27 -37.40 -21.72
C GLU A 631 30.19 -38.48 -21.75
N ASP A 632 29.13 -38.34 -20.94
CA ASP A 632 28.01 -39.31 -20.86
C ASP A 632 27.23 -39.36 -22.19
N LEU A 633 27.36 -38.34 -23.03
CA LEU A 633 26.71 -38.28 -24.35
C LEU A 633 27.47 -39.04 -25.44
N ALA A 634 28.63 -39.64 -25.16
CA ALA A 634 29.48 -40.26 -26.17
C ALA A 634 28.78 -41.34 -27.04
N LEU A 635 27.71 -41.95 -26.54
CA LEU A 635 26.91 -42.96 -27.26
C LEU A 635 25.61 -42.41 -27.86
N GLU A 636 25.34 -41.11 -27.70
CA GLU A 636 24.05 -40.47 -27.95
C GLU A 636 24.00 -39.65 -29.24
N SER A 637 24.74 -40.09 -30.27
CA SER A 637 24.86 -39.40 -31.56
C SER A 637 23.53 -39.32 -32.32
N GLY A 638 23.32 -38.23 -33.06
CA GLY A 638 22.15 -38.01 -33.91
C GLY A 638 20.92 -37.43 -33.19
N LYS A 639 21.06 -37.11 -31.90
CA LYS A 639 19.97 -36.59 -31.05
C LYS A 639 19.89 -35.06 -31.05
N TYR A 640 18.76 -34.55 -30.57
CA TYR A 640 18.44 -33.12 -30.49
C TYR A 640 18.26 -32.68 -29.04
N TYR A 641 18.91 -31.58 -28.66
CA TYR A 641 19.01 -31.12 -27.28
C TYR A 641 18.53 -29.67 -27.12
N ALA A 642 17.87 -29.41 -26.00
CA ALA A 642 17.57 -28.07 -25.49
C ALA A 642 17.56 -28.10 -23.96
N ASP A 643 17.94 -27.00 -23.32
CA ASP A 643 18.02 -26.90 -21.85
C ASP A 643 18.88 -28.01 -21.21
N CYS A 644 20.01 -28.33 -21.86
CA CYS A 644 20.94 -29.39 -21.46
C CYS A 644 20.27 -30.77 -21.29
N ARG A 645 19.21 -31.06 -22.06
CA ARG A 645 18.48 -32.34 -22.05
C ARG A 645 18.05 -32.74 -23.45
N GLU A 646 17.93 -34.04 -23.69
CA GLU A 646 17.38 -34.56 -24.94
C GLU A 646 15.92 -34.13 -25.09
N GLN A 647 15.53 -33.75 -26.31
CA GLN A 647 14.19 -33.30 -26.65
C GLN A 647 13.58 -34.14 -27.76
N LYS A 648 12.26 -34.33 -27.70
CA LYS A 648 11.52 -35.07 -28.73
C LYS A 648 11.50 -34.29 -30.05
N LEU A 649 11.90 -34.97 -31.12
CA LEU A 649 11.83 -34.47 -32.49
C LEU A 649 10.39 -34.50 -33.04
N SER A 650 10.10 -33.58 -33.97
CA SER A 650 8.85 -33.62 -34.74
C SER A 650 8.76 -34.91 -35.58
N LYS A 651 7.56 -35.32 -35.99
CA LYS A 651 7.39 -36.46 -36.91
C LYS A 651 8.17 -36.26 -38.21
N TYR A 652 8.16 -35.02 -38.72
CA TYR A 652 8.83 -34.67 -39.96
C TYR A 652 10.37 -34.74 -39.83
N ALA A 653 10.94 -34.27 -38.72
CA ALA A 653 12.38 -34.37 -38.45
C ALA A 653 12.91 -35.80 -38.27
N ARG A 654 12.03 -36.78 -38.02
CA ARG A 654 12.36 -38.21 -37.90
C ARG A 654 12.23 -39.00 -39.21
N ASN A 655 11.91 -38.33 -40.32
CA ASN A 655 11.82 -38.98 -41.62
C ASN A 655 13.24 -39.21 -42.20
N ASP A 656 13.69 -40.45 -42.11
CA ASP A 656 15.04 -40.83 -42.49
C ASP A 656 15.28 -40.86 -44.01
N GLU A 657 14.27 -41.24 -44.80
CA GLU A 657 14.35 -41.17 -46.27
C GLU A 657 14.51 -39.73 -46.75
N LEU A 658 13.79 -38.79 -46.10
CA LEU A 658 13.90 -37.37 -46.40
C LEU A 658 15.24 -36.78 -45.97
N ALA A 659 15.80 -37.23 -44.84
CA ALA A 659 17.12 -36.83 -44.39
C ALA A 659 18.22 -37.31 -45.37
N ALA A 660 18.12 -38.56 -45.83
CA ALA A 660 19.01 -39.11 -46.86
C ALA A 660 18.89 -38.35 -48.19
N TRP A 661 17.66 -38.08 -48.66
CA TRP A 661 17.44 -37.26 -49.85
C TRP A 661 18.04 -35.86 -49.71
N LEU A 662 17.84 -35.21 -48.56
CA LEU A 662 18.37 -33.88 -48.29
C LEU A 662 19.90 -33.87 -48.28
N TRP A 663 20.53 -34.95 -47.79
CA TRP A 663 21.97 -35.11 -47.85
C TRP A 663 22.48 -35.14 -49.29
N GLU A 664 21.94 -36.03 -50.12
CA GLU A 664 22.35 -36.16 -51.53
C GLU A 664 22.12 -34.86 -52.30
N GLU A 665 20.99 -34.20 -52.06
CA GLU A 665 20.69 -32.91 -52.68
C GLU A 665 21.65 -31.81 -52.20
N SER A 666 22.02 -31.80 -50.92
CA SER A 666 23.01 -30.87 -50.38
C SER A 666 24.40 -31.12 -50.96
N ALA A 667 24.80 -32.38 -51.14
CA ALA A 667 26.06 -32.75 -51.78
C ALA A 667 26.08 -32.27 -53.24
N ARG A 668 25.01 -32.54 -54.00
CA ARG A 668 24.83 -32.07 -55.38
C ARG A 668 24.92 -30.54 -55.47
N MET A 669 24.19 -29.82 -54.61
CA MET A 669 24.17 -28.35 -54.62
C MET A 669 25.54 -27.76 -54.25
N THR A 670 26.24 -28.34 -53.28
CA THR A 670 27.55 -27.84 -52.82
C THR A 670 28.73 -28.33 -53.67
N ARG A 671 28.48 -29.23 -54.62
CA ARG A 671 29.51 -29.91 -55.44
C ARG A 671 30.55 -30.61 -54.56
N LEU A 672 30.09 -31.23 -53.47
CA LEU A 672 30.89 -32.13 -52.65
C LEU A 672 31.13 -33.42 -53.43
#